data_AF-A0A975I425-F1
#
_entry.id   AF-A0A975I425-F1
#
_cell.length_a   1.000
_cell.length_b   1.000
_cell.length_c   1.000
_cell.angle_alpha   90.00
_cell.angle_beta   90.00
_cell.angle_gamma   90.00
#
_symmetry.space_group_name_H-M   'P 1'
#
loop_
_entity.id
_entity.type
_entity.pdbx_description
1 polymer ?
#
loop_
_entity_poly.entity_id
_entity_poly.type
_entity_poly.pdbx_seq_one_letter_code
_entity_poly.pdbx_strand_id
1 'polypeptide(L)'
;MTPEETQLPDPKRFEVSRATLWFDRFMGWAIRFGGIAVILAVFGIFWFIGKEVVPLFRPGEVVESTEVSADVAPLILGVDEWGDMPFFYSGGQTVVFVDGQSGQRSEIQVPGLEGLTVTASSYDPVNRRVALGLGDGRVGSFIVGYERVFENGEAKGVKPSVTAEPWFELKAGEGAVTGIAYGDDGTSRVVAAKRGTGEARTVEVLRLGMKGGLIGGKTLKLLAEVDVSSEIEGDVVMLRASQNGSMVLAANAEGEVTYLLADSAGVTRRQVFSPFGGGGLAEMDFLFGGVSVILTATDGRQEQWSLFRKSDDAERLFGMTKDFPNLGPGEKVFAKSQRNRTFLTGAGKSLSIRHSTSGAVRWEGEAEFAPAAAILDAKGESFWIASAGGEARKFEVKDHHPDAGLEAFFGKVWYEGGDGPVYQWQSTGGTGDFEAKLSLVPLIFGSLKGTAYALLFSVPIALLAAVFSAAFLPPDVKRFVKPTMEIMSSLPSVVLGFLAGLWLAPILENRVPSVLMLVIFIPAAALLVGYAWCRMPLAFRNRFEGGAEWVIVVPFLALAAFAGWSLGPVIERVFFIYTDPASGAKIADFTLWWPQATGTRFEQRNSLVLGFIMGFAVIPVIFTIAEDALSNVPKNLTAAAAALGANRWQVVWTVMLPVASSGIFSALMIGFGRAVGETMIMVMATGNTPIMEWNIFNGMRTLAANIAVELPEAPVGSTHYRTLFLGAVVLFAMTFVMNTIAEILRQRLREKNKLV
;
A
#
# COMPACT_ATOMS: atom_id res chain seq x y z
N MET A 1 88.14 33.11 -35.79
CA MET A 1 87.12 32.43 -36.62
C MET A 1 86.26 31.61 -35.68
N THR A 2 85.29 32.29 -35.07
CA THR A 2 83.82 32.21 -35.28
C THR A 2 83.21 31.32 -34.21
N PRO A 3 82.47 31.88 -33.22
CA PRO A 3 81.69 31.08 -32.28
C PRO A 3 80.61 30.35 -33.08
N GLU A 4 80.46 29.05 -32.86
CA GLU A 4 79.28 28.31 -33.30
C GLU A 4 78.03 29.01 -32.75
N GLU A 5 77.20 29.52 -33.66
CA GLU A 5 75.85 29.98 -33.34
C GLU A 5 75.11 28.83 -32.67
N THR A 6 74.87 28.94 -31.36
CA THR A 6 73.83 28.17 -30.68
C THR A 6 72.53 28.43 -31.42
N GLN A 7 72.11 27.47 -32.25
CA GLN A 7 70.79 27.47 -32.89
C GLN A 7 69.74 27.69 -31.80
N LEU A 8 69.08 28.85 -31.84
CA LEU A 8 67.91 29.12 -31.03
C LEU A 8 66.92 27.95 -31.26
N PRO A 9 66.33 27.36 -30.21
CA PRO A 9 65.37 26.28 -30.37
C PRO A 9 64.26 26.73 -31.33
N ASP A 10 64.01 25.94 -32.38
CA ASP A 10 63.00 26.24 -33.39
C ASP A 10 61.69 26.65 -32.70
N PRO A 11 61.17 27.88 -32.93
CA PRO A 11 59.93 28.35 -32.32
C PRO A 11 58.74 27.40 -32.57
N LYS A 12 58.83 26.59 -33.63
CA LYS A 12 57.81 25.63 -34.03
C LYS A 12 57.88 24.28 -33.30
N ARG A 13 58.90 24.05 -32.47
CA ARG A 13 59.08 22.78 -31.74
C ARG A 13 57.92 22.48 -30.76
N PHE A 14 57.17 23.51 -30.35
CA PHE A 14 55.99 23.39 -29.47
C PHE A 14 54.67 23.79 -30.16
N GLU A 15 54.64 23.96 -31.49
CA GLU A 15 53.40 24.21 -32.20
C GLU A 15 52.55 22.92 -32.18
N VAL A 16 51.52 22.93 -31.33
CA VAL A 16 50.54 21.86 -31.23
C VAL A 16 49.92 21.64 -32.61
N SER A 17 49.87 20.39 -33.08
CA SER A 17 49.36 20.11 -34.42
C SER A 17 47.94 20.65 -34.61
N ARG A 18 47.59 21.11 -35.81
CA ARG A 18 46.23 21.58 -36.12
C ARG A 18 45.17 20.51 -35.83
N ALA A 19 45.52 19.23 -36.00
CA ALA A 19 44.67 18.10 -35.66
C ALA A 19 44.41 18.00 -34.14
N THR A 20 45.43 18.20 -33.31
CA THR A 20 45.30 18.21 -31.84
C THR A 20 44.43 19.37 -31.36
N LEU A 21 44.61 20.59 -31.91
CA LEU A 21 43.77 21.74 -31.56
C LEU A 21 42.31 21.57 -31.98
N TRP A 22 42.08 20.94 -33.15
CA TRP A 22 40.74 20.61 -33.60
C TRP A 22 40.09 19.55 -32.71
N PHE A 23 40.84 18.51 -32.36
CA PHE A 23 40.37 17.45 -31.46
C PHE A 23 40.07 17.98 -30.05
N ASP A 24 40.93 18.83 -29.49
CA ASP A 24 40.71 19.48 -28.19
C ASP A 24 39.43 20.33 -28.18
N ARG A 25 39.22 21.14 -29.24
CA ARG A 25 37.98 21.91 -29.42
C ARG A 25 36.74 21.02 -29.56
N PHE A 26 36.84 19.95 -30.33
CA PHE A 26 35.77 18.97 -30.47
C PHE A 26 35.44 18.30 -29.13
N MET A 27 36.45 17.85 -28.38
CA MET A 27 36.28 17.24 -27.06
C MET A 27 35.67 18.23 -26.07
N GLY A 28 36.13 19.49 -26.06
CA GLY A 28 35.55 20.54 -25.24
C GLY A 28 34.07 20.79 -25.56
N TRP A 29 33.69 20.77 -26.84
CA TRP A 29 32.30 20.85 -27.27
C TRP A 29 31.50 19.60 -26.86
N ALA A 30 32.03 18.41 -27.09
CA ALA A 30 31.38 17.14 -26.75
C ALA A 30 31.13 17.00 -25.24
N ILE A 31 32.09 17.39 -24.40
CA ILE A 31 31.94 17.38 -22.93
C ILE A 31 30.87 18.38 -22.49
N ARG A 32 30.85 19.60 -23.06
CA ARG A 32 29.84 20.61 -22.72
C ARG A 32 28.44 20.18 -23.17
N PHE A 33 28.31 19.71 -24.41
CA PHE A 33 27.05 19.22 -24.95
C PHE A 33 26.55 18.01 -24.15
N GLY A 34 27.43 17.03 -23.89
CA GLY A 34 27.10 15.88 -23.05
C GLY A 34 26.68 16.28 -21.64
N GLY A 35 27.39 17.21 -21.02
CA GLY A 35 27.04 17.74 -19.69
C GLY A 35 25.66 18.40 -19.67
N ILE A 36 25.36 19.26 -20.66
CA ILE A 36 24.04 19.90 -20.79
C ILE A 36 22.95 18.86 -21.06
N ALA A 37 23.22 17.88 -21.93
CA ALA A 37 22.26 16.81 -22.25
C ALA A 37 21.92 15.96 -21.02
N VAL A 38 22.90 15.63 -20.17
CA VAL A 38 22.67 14.93 -18.90
C VAL A 38 21.80 15.77 -17.97
N ILE A 39 22.08 17.06 -17.82
CA ILE A 39 21.29 17.97 -16.99
C ILE A 39 19.84 18.02 -17.50
N LEU A 40 19.64 18.21 -18.81
CA LEU A 40 18.31 18.22 -19.42
C LEU A 40 17.58 16.88 -19.25
N ALA A 41 18.29 15.75 -19.36
CA ALA A 41 17.71 14.44 -19.13
C ALA A 41 17.25 14.27 -17.67
N VAL A 42 18.07 14.70 -16.70
CA VAL A 42 17.70 14.64 -15.27
C VAL A 42 16.48 15.54 -14.99
N PHE A 43 16.46 16.77 -15.50
CA PHE A 43 15.28 17.63 -15.38
C PHE A 43 14.05 17.04 -16.08
N GLY A 44 14.23 16.41 -17.24
CA GLY A 44 13.17 15.71 -17.96
C GLY A 44 12.59 14.55 -17.16
N ILE A 45 13.43 13.78 -16.47
CA ILE A 45 13.00 12.70 -15.56
C ILE A 45 12.18 13.29 -14.41
N PHE A 46 12.66 14.35 -13.74
CA PHE A 46 11.91 14.98 -12.65
C PHE A 46 10.59 15.57 -13.12
N TRP A 47 10.58 16.20 -14.30
CA TRP A 47 9.36 16.70 -14.92
C TRP A 47 8.36 15.57 -15.18
N PHE A 48 8.83 14.45 -15.76
CA PHE A 48 7.99 13.28 -16.03
C PHE A 48 7.42 12.69 -14.75
N ILE A 49 8.26 12.46 -13.72
CA ILE A 49 7.80 11.96 -12.42
C ILE A 49 6.79 12.92 -11.80
N GLY A 50 7.06 14.24 -11.83
CA GLY A 50 6.14 15.25 -11.32
C GLY A 50 4.80 15.25 -12.05
N LYS A 51 4.81 15.13 -13.39
CA LYS A 51 3.61 14.99 -14.21
C LYS A 51 2.78 13.77 -13.82
N GLU A 52 3.43 12.64 -13.51
CA GLU A 52 2.71 11.43 -13.12
C GLU A 52 2.14 11.50 -11.70
N VAL A 53 2.82 12.20 -10.78
CA VAL A 53 2.45 12.27 -9.35
C VAL A 53 1.42 13.35 -9.03
N VAL A 54 1.53 14.54 -9.63
CA VAL A 54 0.63 15.68 -9.32
C VAL A 54 -0.86 15.35 -9.41
N PRO A 55 -1.34 14.56 -10.41
CA PRO A 55 -2.76 14.19 -10.50
C PRO A 55 -3.32 13.45 -9.28
N LEU A 56 -2.49 12.74 -8.50
CA LEU A 56 -2.94 12.02 -7.30
C LEU A 56 -3.47 12.95 -6.20
N PHE A 57 -3.05 14.21 -6.20
CA PHE A 57 -3.39 15.19 -5.17
C PHE A 57 -4.36 16.26 -5.65
N ARG A 58 -4.86 16.15 -6.89
CA ARG A 58 -5.87 17.08 -7.40
C ARG A 58 -7.24 16.70 -6.83
N PRO A 59 -8.04 17.69 -6.41
CA PRO A 59 -9.45 17.44 -6.09
C PRO A 59 -10.21 17.03 -7.36
N GLY A 60 -11.37 16.41 -7.17
CA GLY A 60 -12.29 16.11 -8.26
C GLY A 60 -12.87 17.42 -8.81
N GLU A 61 -12.94 17.51 -10.14
CA GLU A 61 -13.65 18.60 -10.81
C GLU A 61 -15.03 18.11 -11.23
N VAL A 62 -16.07 18.85 -10.88
CA VAL A 62 -17.44 18.53 -11.27
C VAL A 62 -17.95 19.62 -12.20
N VAL A 63 -18.43 19.20 -13.37
CA VAL A 63 -18.94 20.11 -14.41
C VAL A 63 -20.37 19.72 -14.73
N GLU A 64 -21.28 20.69 -14.67
CA GLU A 64 -22.65 20.50 -15.13
C GLU A 64 -22.67 20.29 -16.65
N SER A 65 -23.36 19.23 -17.10
CA SER A 65 -23.30 18.80 -18.49
C SER A 65 -24.64 18.91 -19.21
N THR A 66 -25.73 18.48 -18.56
CA THR A 66 -27.04 18.34 -19.20
C THR A 66 -28.15 18.67 -18.23
N GLU A 67 -29.19 19.32 -18.72
CA GLU A 67 -30.48 19.50 -18.04
C GLU A 67 -31.59 18.82 -18.83
N VAL A 68 -32.44 18.06 -18.13
CA VAL A 68 -33.63 17.42 -18.69
C VAL A 68 -34.82 17.55 -17.72
N SER A 69 -36.05 17.38 -18.19
CA SER A 69 -37.22 17.27 -17.32
C SER A 69 -37.95 15.95 -17.58
N ALA A 70 -38.31 15.26 -16.50
CA ALA A 70 -39.18 14.09 -16.53
C ALA A 70 -40.65 14.45 -16.29
N ASP A 71 -40.92 15.68 -15.84
CA ASP A 71 -42.23 16.20 -15.40
C ASP A 71 -42.93 15.33 -14.34
N VAL A 72 -42.17 14.51 -13.61
CA VAL A 72 -42.64 13.64 -12.53
C VAL A 72 -41.68 13.73 -11.34
N ALA A 73 -42.23 13.83 -10.13
CA ALA A 73 -41.46 13.78 -8.90
C ALA A 73 -40.88 12.35 -8.71
N PRO A 74 -39.55 12.17 -8.70
CA PRO A 74 -38.98 10.83 -8.57
C PRO A 74 -38.92 10.39 -7.12
N LEU A 75 -39.50 9.22 -6.84
CA LEU A 75 -39.23 8.45 -5.62
C LEU A 75 -37.93 7.65 -5.77
N ILE A 76 -37.68 7.14 -6.98
CA ILE A 76 -36.44 6.48 -7.37
C ILE A 76 -35.92 7.15 -8.63
N LEU A 77 -34.62 7.42 -8.60
CA LEU A 77 -33.82 7.82 -9.75
C LEU A 77 -32.77 6.75 -10.00
N GLY A 78 -32.70 6.25 -11.22
CA GLY A 78 -31.63 5.35 -11.64
C GLY A 78 -31.13 5.73 -13.02
N VAL A 79 -30.04 5.09 -13.45
CA VAL A 79 -29.38 5.41 -14.70
C VAL A 79 -28.81 4.14 -15.34
N ASP A 80 -28.58 4.19 -16.64
CA ASP A 80 -27.93 3.14 -17.40
C ASP A 80 -26.42 3.03 -17.08
N GLU A 81 -25.77 2.02 -17.65
CA GLU A 81 -24.35 1.75 -17.40
C GLU A 81 -23.41 2.83 -17.96
N TRP A 82 -23.90 3.71 -18.85
CA TRP A 82 -23.12 4.79 -19.46
C TRP A 82 -23.42 6.17 -18.85
N GLY A 83 -24.44 6.29 -17.99
CA GLY A 83 -24.76 7.56 -17.32
C GLY A 83 -25.59 8.53 -18.17
N ASP A 84 -26.15 8.10 -19.29
CA ASP A 84 -26.77 8.94 -20.31
C ASP A 84 -28.29 8.88 -20.35
N MET A 85 -28.92 7.81 -19.85
CA MET A 85 -30.37 7.60 -19.91
C MET A 85 -30.95 7.36 -18.51
N PRO A 86 -31.20 8.42 -17.72
CA PRO A 86 -31.86 8.28 -16.43
C PRO A 86 -33.30 7.77 -16.57
N PHE A 87 -33.73 6.99 -15.57
CA PHE A 87 -35.12 6.62 -15.38
C PHE A 87 -35.65 7.20 -14.07
N PHE A 88 -36.92 7.57 -14.10
CA PHE A 88 -37.66 8.20 -13.01
C PHE A 88 -38.87 7.33 -12.68
N TYR A 89 -39.00 6.99 -11.41
CA TYR A 89 -40.14 6.24 -10.92
C TYR A 89 -40.81 6.99 -9.77
N SER A 90 -42.07 7.35 -9.95
CA SER A 90 -42.87 8.16 -9.02
C SER A 90 -43.80 7.35 -8.11
N GLY A 91 -43.68 6.01 -8.11
CA GLY A 91 -44.61 5.12 -7.39
C GLY A 91 -45.89 4.77 -8.18
N GLY A 92 -45.98 5.21 -9.44
CA GLY A 92 -47.10 4.89 -10.34
C GLY A 92 -46.93 3.56 -11.08
N GLN A 93 -47.73 3.38 -12.13
CA GLN A 93 -47.70 2.20 -13.01
C GLN A 93 -46.71 2.32 -14.16
N THR A 94 -46.10 3.49 -14.35
CA THR A 94 -45.15 3.76 -15.43
C THR A 94 -43.79 4.13 -14.88
N VAL A 95 -42.75 3.72 -15.62
CA VAL A 95 -41.39 4.21 -15.46
C VAL A 95 -41.13 5.18 -16.62
N VAL A 96 -40.68 6.39 -16.28
CA VAL A 96 -40.36 7.42 -17.27
C VAL A 96 -38.86 7.36 -17.54
N PHE A 97 -38.47 7.22 -18.79
CA PHE A 97 -37.08 7.28 -19.25
C PHE A 97 -36.89 8.57 -20.02
N VAL A 98 -35.76 9.23 -19.78
CA VAL A 98 -35.39 10.44 -20.50
C VAL A 98 -34.00 10.23 -21.09
N ASP A 99 -33.89 10.41 -22.41
CA ASP A 99 -32.59 10.38 -23.08
C ASP A 99 -31.85 11.70 -22.80
N GLY A 100 -30.67 11.62 -22.17
CA GLY A 100 -29.90 12.78 -21.76
C GLY A 100 -29.28 13.59 -22.91
N GLN A 101 -29.23 13.07 -24.14
CA GLN A 101 -28.68 13.82 -25.28
C GLN A 101 -29.77 14.52 -26.09
N SER A 102 -30.87 13.82 -26.34
CA SER A 102 -31.98 14.29 -27.16
C SER A 102 -33.12 14.92 -26.36
N GLY A 103 -33.17 14.67 -25.04
CA GLY A 103 -34.31 15.03 -24.19
C GLY A 103 -35.56 14.20 -24.50
N GLN A 104 -35.47 13.16 -25.34
CA GLN A 104 -36.62 12.36 -25.73
C GLN A 104 -37.14 11.55 -24.53
N ARG A 105 -38.42 11.72 -24.23
CA ARG A 105 -39.13 11.03 -23.16
C ARG A 105 -39.79 9.75 -23.69
N SER A 106 -39.65 8.66 -22.94
CA SER A 106 -40.39 7.42 -23.19
C SER A 106 -40.97 6.88 -21.89
N GLU A 107 -42.18 6.33 -21.96
CA GLU A 107 -42.86 5.74 -20.81
C GLU A 107 -43.08 4.24 -21.05
N ILE A 108 -42.74 3.43 -20.05
CA ILE A 108 -42.98 1.99 -20.10
C ILE A 108 -43.83 1.60 -18.89
N GLN A 109 -44.94 0.91 -19.14
CA GLN A 109 -45.77 0.37 -18.08
C GLN A 109 -45.07 -0.80 -17.40
N VAL A 110 -45.13 -0.83 -16.07
CA VAL A 110 -44.63 -1.94 -15.25
C VAL A 110 -45.65 -3.08 -15.33
N PRO A 111 -45.29 -4.24 -15.92
CA PRO A 111 -46.24 -5.34 -16.06
C PRO A 111 -46.72 -5.83 -14.68
N GLY A 112 -48.04 -5.99 -14.51
CA GLY A 112 -48.63 -6.53 -13.28
C GLY A 112 -48.83 -5.53 -12.14
N LEU A 113 -48.61 -4.23 -12.36
CA LEU A 113 -48.89 -3.17 -11.37
C LEU A 113 -50.26 -2.49 -11.57
N GLU A 114 -51.07 -2.97 -12.51
CA GLU A 114 -52.36 -2.37 -12.88
C GLU A 114 -53.34 -2.35 -11.69
N GLY A 115 -53.77 -1.15 -11.29
CA GLY A 115 -54.73 -0.97 -10.20
C GLY A 115 -54.17 -1.17 -8.78
N LEU A 116 -52.85 -1.35 -8.64
CA LEU A 116 -52.18 -1.53 -7.35
C LEU A 116 -51.53 -0.22 -6.89
N THR A 117 -51.61 0.06 -5.58
CA THR A 117 -50.98 1.22 -4.96
C THR A 117 -49.64 0.84 -4.39
N VAL A 118 -48.57 1.52 -4.79
CA VAL A 118 -47.23 1.35 -4.24
C VAL A 118 -47.09 2.20 -2.98
N THR A 119 -46.68 1.57 -1.89
CA THR A 119 -46.57 2.20 -0.57
C THR A 119 -45.14 2.20 -0.03
N ALA A 120 -44.24 1.38 -0.58
CA ALA A 120 -42.82 1.37 -0.26
C ALA A 120 -41.99 1.04 -1.49
N SER A 121 -40.76 1.55 -1.56
CA SER A 121 -39.84 1.24 -2.65
C SER A 121 -38.38 1.23 -2.20
N SER A 122 -37.56 0.42 -2.85
CA SER A 122 -36.10 0.38 -2.70
C SER A 122 -35.46 0.13 -4.05
N TYR A 123 -34.29 0.72 -4.29
CA TYR A 123 -33.56 0.54 -5.55
C TYR A 123 -32.20 -0.11 -5.30
N ASP A 124 -31.92 -1.20 -6.00
CA ASP A 124 -30.60 -1.79 -6.12
C ASP A 124 -29.98 -1.37 -7.46
N PRO A 125 -29.02 -0.42 -7.45
CA PRO A 125 -28.41 0.08 -8.67
C PRO A 125 -27.50 -0.95 -9.36
N VAL A 126 -26.96 -1.93 -8.61
CA VAL A 126 -26.04 -2.96 -9.16
C VAL A 126 -26.79 -3.91 -10.10
N ASN A 127 -27.94 -4.41 -9.65
CA ASN A 127 -28.78 -5.30 -10.45
C ASN A 127 -29.89 -4.57 -11.21
N ARG A 128 -29.87 -3.22 -11.20
CA ARG A 128 -30.89 -2.32 -11.79
C ARG A 128 -32.31 -2.72 -11.44
N ARG A 129 -32.55 -2.96 -10.16
CA ARG A 129 -33.78 -3.56 -9.69
C ARG A 129 -34.50 -2.66 -8.72
N VAL A 130 -35.78 -2.48 -8.98
CA VAL A 130 -36.68 -1.72 -8.11
C VAL A 130 -37.54 -2.73 -7.35
N ALA A 131 -37.36 -2.78 -6.04
CA ALA A 131 -38.21 -3.55 -5.14
C ALA A 131 -39.35 -2.68 -4.64
N LEU A 132 -40.57 -3.22 -4.66
CA LEU A 132 -41.80 -2.52 -4.31
C LEU A 132 -42.57 -3.27 -3.23
N GLY A 133 -43.12 -2.50 -2.30
CA GLY A 133 -44.16 -2.92 -1.36
C GLY A 133 -45.50 -2.31 -1.76
N LEU A 134 -46.55 -3.14 -1.76
CA LEU A 134 -47.88 -2.75 -2.19
C LEU A 134 -48.83 -2.51 -1.01
N GLY A 135 -49.86 -1.70 -1.27
CA GLY A 135 -50.91 -1.37 -0.29
C GLY A 135 -51.76 -2.58 0.13
N ASP A 136 -51.77 -3.65 -0.66
CA ASP A 136 -52.46 -4.91 -0.37
C ASP A 136 -51.60 -5.91 0.42
N GLY A 137 -50.36 -5.54 0.79
CA GLY A 137 -49.46 -6.38 1.58
C GLY A 137 -48.50 -7.25 0.76
N ARG A 138 -48.58 -7.24 -0.58
CA ARG A 138 -47.64 -7.98 -1.44
C ARG A 138 -46.32 -7.24 -1.63
N VAL A 139 -45.25 -7.99 -1.82
CA VAL A 139 -43.92 -7.48 -2.19
C VAL A 139 -43.48 -8.07 -3.51
N GLY A 140 -42.75 -7.30 -4.30
CA GLY A 140 -42.19 -7.77 -5.56
C GLY A 140 -41.12 -6.85 -6.08
N SER A 141 -40.68 -7.11 -7.31
CA SER A 141 -39.67 -6.29 -7.96
C SER A 141 -39.84 -6.28 -9.47
N PHE A 142 -39.23 -5.29 -10.10
CA PHE A 142 -39.02 -5.27 -11.53
C PHE A 142 -37.58 -4.87 -11.84
N ILE A 143 -37.11 -5.31 -12.99
CA ILE A 143 -35.77 -5.04 -13.51
C ILE A 143 -35.89 -3.99 -14.60
N VAL A 144 -35.06 -2.95 -14.50
CA VAL A 144 -34.87 -1.97 -15.56
C VAL A 144 -33.71 -2.40 -16.44
N GLY A 145 -34.03 -2.75 -17.69
CA GLY A 145 -33.07 -3.18 -18.70
C GLY A 145 -32.74 -2.06 -19.69
N TYR A 146 -31.53 -2.10 -20.22
CA TYR A 146 -31.06 -1.20 -21.27
C TYR A 146 -30.42 -2.04 -22.37
N GLU A 147 -31.05 -2.10 -23.54
CA GLU A 147 -30.55 -2.85 -24.69
C GLU A 147 -29.94 -1.90 -25.71
N ARG A 148 -28.69 -2.15 -26.14
CA ARG A 148 -28.09 -1.39 -27.23
C ARG A 148 -28.72 -1.78 -28.56
N VAL A 149 -29.21 -0.78 -29.29
CA VAL A 149 -29.71 -0.95 -30.65
C VAL A 149 -28.58 -0.67 -31.63
N PHE A 150 -28.29 -1.65 -32.49
CA PHE A 150 -27.28 -1.53 -33.54
C PHE A 150 -27.98 -1.41 -34.90
N GLU A 151 -27.60 -0.40 -35.68
CA GLU A 151 -27.97 -0.27 -37.09
C GLU A 151 -26.70 -0.25 -37.93
N ASN A 152 -26.62 -1.08 -38.98
CA ASN A 152 -25.46 -1.19 -39.87
C ASN A 152 -24.10 -1.46 -39.16
N GLY A 153 -24.13 -2.09 -37.97
CA GLY A 153 -22.94 -2.39 -37.18
C GLY A 153 -22.49 -1.27 -36.24
N GLU A 154 -23.16 -0.11 -36.25
CA GLU A 154 -22.91 1.00 -35.31
C GLU A 154 -24.00 1.05 -34.23
N ALA A 155 -23.60 1.31 -32.99
CA ALA A 155 -24.54 1.49 -31.88
C ALA A 155 -25.23 2.85 -32.02
N LYS A 156 -26.55 2.86 -32.26
CA LYS A 156 -27.31 4.08 -32.59
C LYS A 156 -28.20 4.58 -31.45
N GLY A 157 -28.30 3.82 -30.35
CA GLY A 157 -29.05 4.23 -29.16
C GLY A 157 -29.23 3.10 -28.15
N VAL A 158 -29.89 3.44 -27.04
CA VAL A 158 -30.25 2.51 -25.98
C VAL A 158 -31.77 2.43 -25.92
N LYS A 159 -32.31 1.21 -25.96
CA LYS A 159 -33.74 0.94 -25.79
C LYS A 159 -33.99 0.48 -24.36
N PRO A 160 -34.74 1.24 -23.55
CA PRO A 160 -35.11 0.80 -22.21
C PRO A 160 -36.16 -0.32 -22.26
N SER A 161 -36.13 -1.19 -21.26
CA SER A 161 -37.12 -2.23 -21.04
C SER A 161 -37.43 -2.39 -19.55
N VAL A 162 -38.63 -2.86 -19.23
CA VAL A 162 -39.05 -3.15 -17.86
C VAL A 162 -39.54 -4.59 -17.81
N THR A 163 -38.89 -5.41 -16.98
CA THR A 163 -39.26 -6.81 -16.80
C THR A 163 -39.77 -7.01 -15.38
N ALA A 164 -41.04 -7.39 -15.24
CA ALA A 164 -41.62 -7.71 -13.94
C ALA A 164 -41.15 -9.07 -13.43
N GLU A 165 -41.03 -9.21 -12.12
CA GLU A 165 -40.78 -10.48 -11.44
C GLU A 165 -42.00 -10.92 -10.62
N PRO A 166 -42.04 -12.19 -10.15
CA PRO A 166 -43.16 -12.68 -9.37
C PRO A 166 -43.41 -11.85 -8.11
N TRP A 167 -44.68 -11.62 -7.81
CA TRP A 167 -45.14 -11.04 -6.57
C TRP A 167 -45.26 -12.11 -5.48
N PHE A 168 -44.87 -11.76 -4.27
CA PHE A 168 -44.95 -12.63 -3.10
C PHE A 168 -45.91 -12.01 -2.07
N GLU A 169 -46.80 -12.84 -1.54
CA GLU A 169 -47.69 -12.47 -0.44
C GLU A 169 -47.04 -12.82 0.89
N LEU A 170 -47.06 -11.87 1.81
CA LEU A 170 -46.50 -11.97 3.15
C LEU A 170 -47.47 -12.69 4.09
N LYS A 171 -46.99 -13.69 4.84
CA LYS A 171 -47.82 -14.55 5.69
C LYS A 171 -48.08 -13.94 7.07
N ALA A 172 -47.18 -13.12 7.58
CA ALA A 172 -47.32 -12.47 8.87
C ALA A 172 -47.78 -11.00 8.69
N GLY A 173 -48.49 -10.46 9.69
CA GLY A 173 -49.02 -9.10 9.64
C GLY A 173 -50.27 -8.91 8.77
N GLU A 174 -50.97 -7.80 8.99
CA GLU A 174 -52.09 -7.33 8.16
C GLU A 174 -51.84 -5.87 7.72
N GLY A 175 -52.32 -5.49 6.53
CA GLY A 175 -52.18 -4.13 5.99
C GLY A 175 -50.99 -3.91 5.03
N ALA A 176 -50.82 -2.65 4.63
CA ALA A 176 -49.90 -2.19 3.59
C ALA A 176 -48.42 -2.31 3.98
N VAL A 177 -47.55 -2.54 2.99
CA VAL A 177 -46.09 -2.54 3.16
C VAL A 177 -45.60 -1.10 3.20
N THR A 178 -45.08 -0.64 4.33
CA THR A 178 -44.63 0.75 4.55
C THR A 178 -43.11 0.93 4.45
N GLY A 179 -42.35 -0.16 4.40
CA GLY A 179 -40.90 -0.14 4.15
C GLY A 179 -40.44 -1.41 3.46
N ILE A 180 -39.44 -1.29 2.58
CA ILE A 180 -38.85 -2.44 1.89
C ILE A 180 -37.34 -2.24 1.71
N ALA A 181 -36.59 -3.33 1.77
CA ALA A 181 -35.18 -3.39 1.41
C ALA A 181 -34.88 -4.67 0.63
N TYR A 182 -33.88 -4.60 -0.24
CA TYR A 182 -33.57 -5.66 -1.19
C TYR A 182 -32.06 -5.89 -1.32
N GLY A 183 -31.63 -7.16 -1.40
CA GLY A 183 -30.26 -7.58 -1.68
C GLY A 183 -30.21 -8.87 -2.52
N ASP A 184 -29.18 -9.03 -3.36
CA ASP A 184 -29.07 -10.13 -4.34
C ASP A 184 -27.61 -10.54 -4.58
N ASP A 185 -27.24 -11.75 -4.15
CA ASP A 185 -25.91 -12.33 -4.42
C ASP A 185 -25.83 -13.08 -5.78
N GLY A 186 -26.90 -13.06 -6.56
CA GLY A 186 -27.05 -13.78 -7.83
C GLY A 186 -27.56 -15.22 -7.70
N THR A 187 -27.46 -15.83 -6.52
CA THR A 187 -27.93 -17.19 -6.20
C THR A 187 -29.10 -17.19 -5.21
N SER A 188 -29.04 -16.32 -4.21
CA SER A 188 -30.01 -16.09 -3.17
C SER A 188 -30.27 -14.59 -3.03
N ARG A 189 -31.52 -14.25 -2.71
CA ARG A 189 -31.99 -12.88 -2.55
C ARG A 189 -32.61 -12.72 -1.19
N VAL A 190 -32.49 -11.52 -0.64
CA VAL A 190 -33.16 -11.13 0.59
C VAL A 190 -34.04 -9.93 0.34
N VAL A 191 -35.29 -10.05 0.78
CA VAL A 191 -36.26 -8.95 0.81
C VAL A 191 -36.69 -8.76 2.24
N ALA A 192 -36.45 -7.60 2.81
CA ALA A 192 -36.98 -7.23 4.12
C ALA A 192 -38.14 -6.27 3.93
N ALA A 193 -39.27 -6.52 4.58
CA ALA A 193 -40.48 -5.72 4.43
C ALA A 193 -41.06 -5.37 5.80
N LYS A 194 -41.53 -4.13 5.95
CA LYS A 194 -42.28 -3.65 7.11
C LYS A 194 -43.75 -3.51 6.73
N ARG A 195 -44.66 -4.04 7.56
CA ARG A 195 -46.11 -3.92 7.40
C ARG A 195 -46.77 -3.22 8.58
N GLY A 196 -47.86 -2.51 8.28
CA GLY A 196 -48.72 -1.86 9.28
C GLY A 196 -48.21 -0.49 9.74
N THR A 197 -49.06 0.19 10.53
CA THR A 197 -48.79 1.48 11.20
C THR A 197 -49.18 1.40 12.68
N GLY A 198 -48.36 1.93 13.59
CA GLY A 198 -48.64 1.90 15.03
C GLY A 198 -48.25 0.59 15.74
N GLU A 199 -49.11 0.09 16.63
CA GLU A 199 -48.84 -1.07 17.52
C GLU A 199 -48.92 -2.46 16.84
N ALA A 200 -49.50 -2.56 15.64
CA ALA A 200 -49.69 -3.82 14.89
C ALA A 200 -48.59 -4.10 13.84
N ARG A 201 -47.36 -3.61 14.07
CA ARG A 201 -46.27 -3.64 13.09
C ARG A 201 -45.60 -5.01 12.99
N THR A 202 -45.34 -5.49 11.78
CA THR A 202 -44.47 -6.64 11.54
C THR A 202 -43.31 -6.29 10.62
N VAL A 203 -42.13 -6.87 10.88
CA VAL A 203 -40.96 -6.83 10.00
C VAL A 203 -40.62 -8.25 9.60
N GLU A 204 -40.65 -8.52 8.31
CA GLU A 204 -40.44 -9.85 7.76
C GLU A 204 -39.26 -9.87 6.82
N VAL A 205 -38.48 -10.94 6.89
CA VAL A 205 -37.33 -11.17 6.02
C VAL A 205 -37.57 -12.43 5.21
N LEU A 206 -37.66 -12.23 3.89
CA LEU A 206 -37.89 -13.25 2.89
C LEU A 206 -36.57 -13.61 2.26
N ARG A 207 -36.27 -14.91 2.23
CA ARG A 207 -35.15 -15.45 1.47
C ARG A 207 -35.71 -16.09 0.21
N LEU A 208 -35.28 -15.59 -0.95
CA LEU A 208 -35.68 -16.10 -2.25
C LEU A 208 -34.50 -16.81 -2.91
N GLY A 209 -34.77 -17.87 -3.65
CA GLY A 209 -33.76 -18.67 -4.34
C GLY A 209 -34.13 -18.92 -5.78
N MET A 210 -33.11 -19.02 -6.63
CA MET A 210 -33.29 -19.38 -8.03
C MET A 210 -33.33 -20.90 -8.20
N LYS A 211 -34.48 -21.46 -8.59
CA LYS A 211 -34.60 -22.89 -8.92
C LYS A 211 -34.55 -23.07 -10.43
N GLY A 212 -33.58 -23.87 -10.90
CA GLY A 212 -33.48 -24.26 -12.31
C GLY A 212 -34.63 -25.19 -12.70
N GLY A 213 -35.36 -24.83 -13.75
CA GLY A 213 -36.35 -25.68 -14.39
C GLY A 213 -35.70 -26.72 -15.31
N LEU A 214 -36.39 -27.83 -15.54
CA LEU A 214 -35.92 -28.94 -16.41
C LEU A 214 -35.63 -28.49 -17.86
N ILE A 215 -36.18 -27.36 -18.31
CA ILE A 215 -36.09 -26.83 -19.69
C ILE A 215 -35.42 -25.44 -19.68
N GLY A 216 -34.40 -25.23 -18.83
CA GLY A 216 -33.49 -24.07 -18.94
C GLY A 216 -34.00 -22.72 -18.42
N GLY A 217 -35.19 -22.63 -17.80
CA GLY A 217 -35.67 -21.41 -17.13
C GLY A 217 -35.39 -21.41 -15.62
N LYS A 218 -34.77 -20.36 -15.08
CA LYS A 218 -34.68 -20.16 -13.62
C LYS A 218 -35.93 -19.43 -13.13
N THR A 219 -36.63 -20.00 -12.14
CA THR A 219 -37.78 -19.35 -11.50
C THR A 219 -37.43 -18.98 -10.07
N LEU A 220 -37.85 -17.79 -9.66
CA LEU A 220 -37.65 -17.30 -8.30
C LEU A 220 -38.67 -17.95 -7.37
N LYS A 221 -38.21 -18.53 -6.27
CA LYS A 221 -39.08 -19.15 -5.25
C LYS A 221 -38.73 -18.67 -3.86
N LEU A 222 -39.75 -18.58 -3.00
CA LEU A 222 -39.58 -18.37 -1.57
C LEU A 222 -38.93 -19.61 -0.94
N LEU A 223 -37.77 -19.42 -0.31
CA LEU A 223 -37.05 -20.45 0.44
C LEU A 223 -37.47 -20.43 1.91
N ALA A 224 -37.48 -19.25 2.52
CA ALA A 224 -37.82 -19.04 3.92
C ALA A 224 -38.42 -17.64 4.11
N GLU A 225 -39.25 -17.52 5.12
CA GLU A 225 -39.88 -16.28 5.56
C GLU A 225 -39.83 -16.28 7.08
N VAL A 226 -39.23 -15.23 7.66
CA VAL A 226 -38.99 -15.12 9.09
C VAL A 226 -39.51 -13.78 9.56
N ASP A 227 -40.41 -13.80 10.55
CA ASP A 227 -40.83 -12.62 11.29
C ASP A 227 -39.73 -12.27 12.32
N VAL A 228 -39.16 -11.08 12.20
CA VAL A 228 -38.08 -10.55 13.04
C VAL A 228 -38.55 -9.38 13.90
N SER A 229 -39.85 -9.17 14.02
CA SER A 229 -40.42 -8.03 14.76
C SER A 229 -40.01 -8.03 16.24
N SER A 230 -39.88 -9.20 16.85
CA SER A 230 -39.42 -9.35 18.25
C SER A 230 -37.94 -9.06 18.45
N GLU A 231 -37.15 -9.09 17.37
CA GLU A 231 -35.71 -8.85 17.41
C GLU A 231 -35.38 -7.35 17.35
N ILE A 232 -36.35 -6.51 16.97
CA ILE A 232 -36.14 -5.08 16.74
C ILE A 232 -36.91 -4.27 17.78
N GLU A 233 -36.20 -3.37 18.45
CA GLU A 233 -36.76 -2.45 19.44
C GLU A 233 -37.21 -1.15 18.75
N GLY A 234 -38.37 -0.61 19.14
CA GLY A 234 -38.88 0.65 18.56
C GLY A 234 -39.48 0.51 17.15
N ASP A 235 -39.99 1.62 16.60
CA ASP A 235 -40.59 1.61 15.26
C ASP A 235 -39.51 1.73 14.18
N VAL A 236 -39.49 0.79 13.25
CA VAL A 236 -38.50 0.78 12.16
C VAL A 236 -38.84 1.89 11.16
N VAL A 237 -37.97 2.87 11.07
CA VAL A 237 -38.08 4.00 10.13
C VAL A 237 -37.40 3.66 8.81
N MET A 238 -36.31 2.89 8.84
CA MET A 238 -35.53 2.58 7.63
C MET A 238 -35.05 1.13 7.62
N LEU A 239 -35.19 0.49 6.46
CA LEU A 239 -34.65 -0.84 6.18
C LEU A 239 -33.61 -0.73 5.06
N ARG A 240 -32.49 -1.45 5.20
CA ARG A 240 -31.49 -1.66 4.15
C ARG A 240 -31.02 -3.09 4.15
N ALA A 241 -30.72 -3.62 2.98
CA ALA A 241 -30.15 -4.95 2.82
C ALA A 241 -28.80 -4.82 2.12
N SER A 242 -27.85 -5.68 2.47
CA SER A 242 -26.54 -5.69 1.83
C SER A 242 -26.66 -6.18 0.39
N GLN A 243 -25.78 -5.71 -0.49
CA GLN A 243 -25.77 -6.09 -1.91
C GLN A 243 -25.72 -7.61 -2.08
N ASN A 244 -24.94 -8.30 -1.25
CA ASN A 244 -24.81 -9.76 -1.27
C ASN A 244 -25.96 -10.52 -0.57
N GLY A 245 -27.07 -9.86 -0.22
CA GLY A 245 -28.25 -10.51 0.36
C GLY A 245 -27.99 -11.29 1.66
N SER A 246 -26.90 -11.02 2.38
CA SER A 246 -26.56 -11.75 3.62
C SER A 246 -26.91 -10.99 4.89
N MET A 247 -27.22 -9.70 4.78
CA MET A 247 -27.44 -8.82 5.92
C MET A 247 -28.63 -7.90 5.71
N VAL A 248 -29.37 -7.65 6.77
CA VAL A 248 -30.44 -6.65 6.84
C VAL A 248 -30.18 -5.73 8.03
N LEU A 249 -30.26 -4.43 7.80
CA LEU A 249 -30.19 -3.39 8.82
C LEU A 249 -31.56 -2.74 8.97
N ALA A 250 -32.03 -2.65 10.21
CA ALA A 250 -33.27 -1.98 10.57
C ALA A 250 -32.98 -0.86 11.55
N ALA A 251 -33.25 0.38 11.16
CA ALA A 251 -33.07 1.55 12.02
C ALA A 251 -34.41 2.00 12.62
N ASN A 252 -34.44 2.27 13.92
CA ASN A 252 -35.62 2.79 14.61
C ASN A 252 -35.66 4.33 14.66
N ALA A 253 -36.77 4.89 15.16
CA ALA A 253 -36.98 6.34 15.26
C ALA A 253 -36.03 7.02 16.25
N GLU A 254 -35.57 6.28 17.26
CA GLU A 254 -34.59 6.71 18.27
C GLU A 254 -33.16 6.76 17.72
N GLY A 255 -32.94 6.19 16.52
CA GLY A 255 -31.67 6.16 15.80
C GLY A 255 -30.88 4.87 16.00
N GLU A 256 -31.37 3.88 16.73
CA GLU A 256 -30.69 2.60 16.92
C GLU A 256 -30.82 1.71 15.67
N VAL A 257 -29.73 1.04 15.31
CA VAL A 257 -29.64 0.16 14.15
C VAL A 257 -29.47 -1.28 14.60
N THR A 258 -30.41 -2.13 14.22
CA THR A 258 -30.38 -3.58 14.43
C THR A 258 -29.78 -4.26 13.21
N TYR A 259 -28.69 -5.01 13.44
CA TYR A 259 -28.06 -5.87 12.45
C TYR A 259 -28.57 -7.30 12.54
N LEU A 260 -29.22 -7.73 11.46
CA LEU A 260 -29.72 -9.09 11.24
C LEU A 260 -28.85 -9.80 10.19
N LEU A 261 -28.33 -10.98 10.52
CA LEU A 261 -27.66 -11.87 9.57
C LEU A 261 -28.69 -12.82 8.98
N ALA A 262 -28.80 -12.83 7.65
CA ALA A 262 -29.64 -13.74 6.88
C ALA A 262 -28.77 -14.79 6.18
N ASP A 263 -28.63 -15.96 6.77
CA ASP A 263 -27.84 -17.08 6.25
C ASP A 263 -28.70 -18.33 5.99
N SER A 264 -28.07 -19.44 5.58
CA SER A 264 -28.76 -20.71 5.33
C SER A 264 -29.47 -21.29 6.56
N ALA A 265 -29.06 -20.95 7.78
CA ALA A 265 -29.65 -21.42 9.02
C ALA A 265 -30.87 -20.60 9.45
N GLY A 266 -30.99 -19.35 8.99
CA GLY A 266 -32.16 -18.51 9.23
C GLY A 266 -31.81 -17.02 9.24
N VAL A 267 -32.64 -16.24 9.93
CA VAL A 267 -32.38 -14.81 10.18
C VAL A 267 -32.17 -14.64 11.68
N THR A 268 -31.02 -14.10 12.06
CA THR A 268 -30.62 -13.96 13.48
C THR A 268 -30.14 -12.55 13.78
N ARG A 269 -30.54 -12.00 14.92
CA ARG A 269 -30.00 -10.73 15.43
C ARG A 269 -28.58 -10.91 15.90
N ARG A 270 -27.66 -10.12 15.33
CA ARG A 270 -26.23 -10.15 15.68
C ARG A 270 -25.82 -9.00 16.57
N GLN A 271 -26.37 -7.81 16.33
CA GLN A 271 -25.96 -6.60 17.03
C GLN A 271 -27.07 -5.57 17.02
N VAL A 272 -27.13 -4.75 18.07
CA VAL A 272 -27.78 -3.44 18.04
C VAL A 272 -26.72 -2.40 18.39
N PHE A 273 -26.69 -1.31 17.65
CA PHE A 273 -25.79 -0.19 17.89
C PHE A 273 -26.50 1.13 17.65
N SER A 274 -26.14 2.15 18.41
CA SER A 274 -26.72 3.50 18.30
C SER A 274 -25.66 4.42 17.69
N PRO A 275 -25.73 4.73 16.38
CA PRO A 275 -24.89 5.73 15.76
C PRO A 275 -25.07 7.07 16.48
N PHE A 276 -24.03 7.90 16.55
CA PHE A 276 -24.09 9.26 17.11
C PHE A 276 -24.41 9.40 18.62
N GLY A 277 -24.66 8.31 19.34
CA GLY A 277 -25.01 8.33 20.76
C GLY A 277 -26.42 8.87 21.07
N GLY A 278 -27.31 8.88 20.07
CA GLY A 278 -28.66 9.43 20.14
C GLY A 278 -28.88 10.60 19.16
N GLY A 279 -30.14 10.80 18.75
CA GLY A 279 -30.53 11.74 17.70
C GLY A 279 -31.01 11.01 16.45
N GLY A 280 -32.03 11.56 15.78
CA GLY A 280 -32.68 10.87 14.66
C GLY A 280 -31.74 10.62 13.48
N LEU A 281 -31.85 9.42 12.91
CA LEU A 281 -31.16 9.01 11.69
C LEU A 281 -31.93 9.52 10.46
N ALA A 282 -31.25 10.21 9.55
CA ALA A 282 -31.86 10.75 8.34
C ALA A 282 -31.65 9.83 7.13
N GLU A 283 -30.44 9.31 6.95
CA GLU A 283 -30.11 8.43 5.82
C GLU A 283 -29.14 7.32 6.25
N MET A 284 -29.32 6.13 5.71
CA MET A 284 -28.44 4.98 5.93
C MET A 284 -28.38 4.15 4.66
N ASP A 285 -27.18 3.85 4.16
CA ASP A 285 -27.03 2.91 3.04
C ASP A 285 -25.63 2.26 3.01
N PHE A 286 -25.57 1.05 2.46
CA PHE A 286 -24.35 0.29 2.25
C PHE A 286 -23.52 0.88 1.12
N LEU A 287 -22.20 0.89 1.27
CA LEU A 287 -21.26 1.13 0.19
C LEU A 287 -21.05 -0.12 -0.68
N PHE A 288 -20.33 0.06 -1.79
CA PHE A 288 -19.86 -1.03 -2.62
C PHE A 288 -19.09 -2.08 -1.80
N GLY A 289 -19.37 -3.36 -2.06
CA GLY A 289 -18.86 -4.50 -1.27
C GLY A 289 -19.80 -4.92 -0.12
N GLY A 290 -20.73 -4.06 0.28
CA GLY A 290 -21.82 -4.41 1.19
C GLY A 290 -21.41 -4.69 2.64
N VAL A 291 -20.19 -4.31 3.05
CA VAL A 291 -19.66 -4.52 4.42
C VAL A 291 -19.45 -3.23 5.20
N SER A 292 -19.59 -2.08 4.54
CA SER A 292 -19.53 -0.75 5.14
C SER A 292 -20.81 0.00 4.88
N VAL A 293 -21.26 0.79 5.86
CA VAL A 293 -22.50 1.56 5.82
C VAL A 293 -22.16 3.01 6.17
N ILE A 294 -22.72 3.92 5.39
CA ILE A 294 -22.71 5.35 5.71
C ILE A 294 -24.01 5.68 6.42
N LEU A 295 -23.89 6.31 7.59
CA LEU A 295 -25.02 6.78 8.38
C LEU A 295 -24.94 8.29 8.47
N THR A 296 -26.06 8.96 8.24
CA THR A 296 -26.17 10.41 8.31
C THR A 296 -27.28 10.80 9.27
N ALA A 297 -26.93 11.56 10.29
CA ALA A 297 -27.87 12.10 11.26
C ALA A 297 -28.70 13.25 10.66
N THR A 298 -29.84 13.51 11.29
CA THR A 298 -30.72 14.65 10.98
C THR A 298 -30.03 16.01 11.13
N ASP A 299 -29.05 16.13 12.03
CA ASP A 299 -28.22 17.32 12.23
C ASP A 299 -27.07 17.47 11.21
N GLY A 300 -26.87 16.48 10.33
CA GLY A 300 -25.84 16.45 9.29
C GLY A 300 -24.53 15.75 9.66
N ARG A 301 -24.36 15.26 10.90
CA ARG A 301 -23.21 14.40 11.25
C ARG A 301 -23.23 13.13 10.41
N GLN A 302 -22.05 12.65 9.99
CA GLN A 302 -21.94 11.49 9.12
C GLN A 302 -20.84 10.55 9.60
N GLU A 303 -21.20 9.31 9.91
CA GLU A 303 -20.28 8.28 10.37
C GLU A 303 -20.27 7.09 9.40
N GLN A 304 -19.11 6.46 9.23
CA GLN A 304 -19.00 5.16 8.60
C GLN A 304 -18.92 4.07 9.68
N TRP A 305 -19.75 3.06 9.50
CA TRP A 305 -19.70 1.84 10.29
C TRP A 305 -19.35 0.68 9.37
N SER A 306 -18.27 -0.04 9.68
CA SER A 306 -17.81 -1.17 8.89
C SER A 306 -17.78 -2.43 9.72
N LEU A 307 -17.97 -3.56 9.03
CA LEU A 307 -17.92 -4.87 9.62
C LEU A 307 -16.46 -5.29 9.84
N PHE A 308 -16.08 -5.64 11.07
CA PHE A 308 -14.75 -6.19 11.37
C PHE A 308 -14.80 -7.24 12.48
N ARG A 309 -13.70 -7.99 12.62
CA ARG A 309 -13.50 -8.93 13.71
C ARG A 309 -12.60 -8.30 14.76
N LYS A 310 -13.05 -8.24 16.03
CA LYS A 310 -12.20 -7.77 17.13
C LYS A 310 -11.08 -8.74 17.50
N SER A 311 -11.21 -10.02 17.15
CA SER A 311 -10.21 -11.09 17.34
C SER A 311 -10.46 -12.21 16.33
N ASP A 312 -9.49 -13.11 16.10
CA ASP A 312 -9.59 -14.15 15.07
C ASP A 312 -10.83 -15.07 15.22
N ASP A 313 -11.26 -15.34 16.47
CA ASP A 313 -12.46 -16.11 16.79
C ASP A 313 -13.74 -15.27 16.99
N ALA A 314 -13.67 -13.94 16.86
CA ALA A 314 -14.84 -13.09 17.08
C ALA A 314 -15.79 -13.08 15.88
N GLU A 315 -17.08 -13.06 16.20
CA GLU A 315 -18.12 -12.74 15.22
C GLU A 315 -17.84 -11.38 14.56
N ARG A 316 -18.26 -11.26 13.30
CA ARG A 316 -18.12 -10.00 12.56
C ARG A 316 -19.22 -9.04 12.99
N LEU A 317 -18.83 -7.92 13.57
CA LEU A 317 -19.74 -6.91 14.10
C LEU A 317 -19.43 -5.55 13.45
N PHE A 318 -20.44 -4.68 13.41
CA PHE A 318 -20.25 -3.30 13.01
C PHE A 318 -19.58 -2.50 14.12
N GLY A 319 -18.61 -1.67 13.74
CA GLY A 319 -18.12 -0.60 14.59
C GLY A 319 -17.82 0.64 13.77
N MET A 320 -17.85 1.79 14.44
CA MET A 320 -17.52 3.08 13.85
C MET A 320 -16.04 3.09 13.43
N THR A 321 -15.80 3.20 12.12
CA THR A 321 -14.45 3.17 11.55
C THR A 321 -13.98 4.54 11.08
N LYS A 322 -14.91 5.42 10.67
CA LYS A 322 -14.60 6.77 10.18
C LYS A 322 -15.68 7.77 10.56
N ASP A 323 -15.27 9.01 10.73
CA ASP A 323 -16.12 10.19 10.85
C ASP A 323 -15.86 11.09 9.65
N PHE A 324 -16.88 11.77 9.15
CA PHE A 324 -16.76 12.71 8.04
C PHE A 324 -17.21 14.13 8.43
N PRO A 325 -16.73 15.16 7.72
CA PRO A 325 -17.17 16.53 7.96
C PRO A 325 -18.69 16.66 7.90
N ASN A 326 -19.27 17.40 8.85
CA ASN A 326 -20.70 17.61 8.97
C ASN A 326 -21.26 18.31 7.70
N LEU A 327 -22.36 17.80 7.17
CA LEU A 327 -23.02 18.33 5.96
C LEU A 327 -23.92 19.55 6.24
N GLY A 328 -24.22 19.85 7.51
CA GLY A 328 -25.16 20.89 7.92
C GLY A 328 -26.63 20.44 7.87
N PRO A 329 -27.57 21.34 8.17
CA PRO A 329 -29.00 21.03 8.18
C PRO A 329 -29.58 20.95 6.76
N GLY A 330 -30.67 20.19 6.59
CA GLY A 330 -31.38 20.08 5.31
C GLY A 330 -31.69 18.63 4.92
N GLU A 331 -32.54 18.47 3.91
CA GLU A 331 -32.92 17.17 3.35
C GLU A 331 -31.69 16.40 2.87
N LYS A 332 -31.59 15.13 3.26
CA LYS A 332 -30.42 14.30 2.97
C LYS A 332 -30.61 13.56 1.68
N VAL A 333 -29.56 13.55 0.87
CA VAL A 333 -29.48 12.72 -0.32
C VAL A 333 -28.23 11.85 -0.24
N PHE A 334 -28.33 10.64 -0.76
CA PHE A 334 -27.23 9.70 -0.82
C PHE A 334 -27.26 8.92 -2.14
N ALA A 335 -26.09 8.77 -2.76
CA ALA A 335 -25.89 7.87 -3.89
C ALA A 335 -24.49 7.26 -3.82
N LYS A 336 -24.33 6.02 -4.32
CA LYS A 336 -23.07 5.27 -4.23
C LYS A 336 -22.61 4.78 -5.59
N SER A 337 -21.30 4.65 -5.74
CA SER A 337 -20.70 3.99 -6.90
C SER A 337 -20.90 2.48 -6.80
N GLN A 338 -20.90 1.83 -7.95
CA GLN A 338 -21.04 0.37 -8.07
C GLN A 338 -19.70 -0.32 -8.34
N ARG A 339 -18.60 0.43 -8.45
CA ARG A 339 -17.26 -0.09 -8.76
C ARG A 339 -16.20 0.30 -7.75
N ASN A 340 -16.42 1.35 -6.99
CA ASN A 340 -15.49 1.83 -5.98
C ASN A 340 -16.25 2.34 -4.75
N ARG A 341 -15.51 2.80 -3.74
CA ARG A 341 -16.06 3.27 -2.46
C ARG A 341 -16.33 4.78 -2.46
N THR A 342 -16.58 5.34 -3.65
CA THR A 342 -17.02 6.73 -3.81
C THR A 342 -18.52 6.82 -3.59
N PHE A 343 -18.94 7.86 -2.88
CA PHE A 343 -20.34 8.17 -2.67
C PHE A 343 -20.58 9.68 -2.74
N LEU A 344 -21.78 10.02 -3.20
CA LEU A 344 -22.34 11.35 -3.19
C LEU A 344 -23.24 11.47 -1.98
N THR A 345 -23.13 12.57 -1.26
CA THR A 345 -24.01 12.90 -0.15
C THR A 345 -24.34 14.39 -0.17
N GLY A 346 -25.50 14.78 0.34
CA GLY A 346 -25.89 16.18 0.37
C GLY A 346 -26.85 16.53 1.49
N ALA A 347 -26.98 17.84 1.73
CA ALA A 347 -27.90 18.43 2.70
C ALA A 347 -28.51 19.70 2.10
N GLY A 348 -29.83 19.70 1.85
CA GLY A 348 -30.47 20.81 1.16
C GLY A 348 -29.89 20.97 -0.25
N LYS A 349 -29.27 22.12 -0.55
CA LYS A 349 -28.61 22.37 -1.85
C LYS A 349 -27.14 21.95 -1.88
N SER A 350 -26.51 21.75 -0.73
CA SER A 350 -25.09 21.44 -0.66
C SER A 350 -24.85 19.97 -0.99
N LEU A 351 -23.91 19.71 -1.89
CA LEU A 351 -23.51 18.38 -2.36
C LEU A 351 -22.02 18.15 -2.08
N SER A 352 -21.67 16.92 -1.76
CA SER A 352 -20.31 16.49 -1.47
C SER A 352 -20.04 15.11 -2.05
N ILE A 353 -18.96 14.97 -2.82
CA ILE A 353 -18.45 13.67 -3.26
C ILE A 353 -17.32 13.29 -2.32
N ARG A 354 -17.40 12.08 -1.75
CA ARG A 354 -16.45 11.58 -0.75
C ARG A 354 -16.01 10.18 -1.12
N HIS A 355 -14.81 9.81 -0.70
CA HIS A 355 -14.29 8.45 -0.87
C HIS A 355 -14.02 7.81 0.48
N SER A 356 -14.64 6.65 0.71
CA SER A 356 -14.63 6.01 2.03
C SER A 356 -13.24 5.53 2.44
N THR A 357 -12.48 4.83 1.58
CA THR A 357 -11.15 4.29 1.96
C THR A 357 -10.19 5.38 2.41
N SER A 358 -10.07 6.44 1.61
CA SER A 358 -9.13 7.55 1.83
C SER A 358 -9.65 8.56 2.86
N GLY A 359 -10.94 8.52 3.23
CA GLY A 359 -11.58 9.52 4.09
C GLY A 359 -11.69 10.91 3.44
N ALA A 360 -11.29 11.03 2.17
CA ALA A 360 -11.13 12.32 1.52
C ALA A 360 -12.46 12.85 1.01
N VAL A 361 -12.69 14.14 1.26
CA VAL A 361 -13.68 14.94 0.53
C VAL A 361 -13.07 15.27 -0.83
N ARG A 362 -13.67 14.75 -1.90
CA ARG A 362 -13.16 14.86 -3.28
C ARG A 362 -13.66 16.11 -3.96
N TRP A 363 -14.90 16.51 -3.67
CA TRP A 363 -15.52 17.71 -4.19
C TRP A 363 -16.65 18.16 -3.26
N GLU A 364 -16.85 19.48 -3.17
CA GLU A 364 -18.02 20.11 -2.55
C GLU A 364 -18.54 21.21 -3.46
N GLY A 365 -19.86 21.34 -3.53
CA GLY A 365 -20.51 22.40 -4.29
C GLY A 365 -21.98 22.53 -3.93
N GLU A 366 -22.67 23.47 -4.58
CA GLU A 366 -24.10 23.69 -4.37
C GLU A 366 -24.86 23.43 -5.68
N ALA A 367 -25.96 22.70 -5.57
CA ALA A 367 -26.92 22.53 -6.64
C ALA A 367 -27.90 23.72 -6.70
N GLU A 368 -28.50 23.93 -7.87
CA GLU A 368 -29.49 25.00 -8.05
C GLU A 368 -30.77 24.77 -7.20
N PHE A 369 -31.15 23.51 -7.01
CA PHE A 369 -32.28 23.08 -6.19
C PHE A 369 -31.87 22.01 -5.16
N ALA A 370 -32.70 21.81 -4.14
CA ALA A 370 -32.52 20.71 -3.19
C ALA A 370 -32.98 19.40 -3.87
N PRO A 371 -32.13 18.38 -3.99
CA PRO A 371 -32.45 17.17 -4.73
C PRO A 371 -33.37 16.27 -3.90
N ALA A 372 -34.47 15.83 -4.51
CA ALA A 372 -35.36 14.81 -3.95
C ALA A 372 -34.78 13.39 -4.14
N ALA A 373 -34.01 13.19 -5.21
CA ALA A 373 -33.30 11.94 -5.47
C ALA A 373 -31.96 12.22 -6.17
N ALA A 374 -30.97 11.36 -5.94
CA ALA A 374 -29.71 11.36 -6.68
C ALA A 374 -29.29 9.94 -7.04
N ILE A 375 -28.54 9.82 -8.13
CA ILE A 375 -27.89 8.56 -8.52
C ILE A 375 -26.49 8.86 -9.05
N LEU A 376 -25.52 8.06 -8.61
CA LEU A 376 -24.16 8.06 -9.15
C LEU A 376 -24.09 6.92 -10.17
N ASP A 377 -23.48 7.15 -11.32
CA ASP A 377 -23.30 6.12 -12.33
C ASP A 377 -22.43 4.96 -11.80
N ALA A 378 -22.41 3.85 -12.53
CA ALA A 378 -21.71 2.65 -12.09
C ALA A 378 -20.22 2.90 -11.81
N LYS A 379 -19.56 3.82 -12.54
CA LYS A 379 -18.14 4.11 -12.38
C LYS A 379 -17.83 5.25 -11.41
N GLY A 380 -18.79 6.11 -11.08
CA GLY A 380 -18.54 7.35 -10.35
C GLY A 380 -17.96 8.47 -11.23
N GLU A 381 -18.12 8.38 -12.55
CA GLU A 381 -17.70 9.38 -13.54
C GLU A 381 -18.80 10.43 -13.80
N SER A 382 -20.05 10.18 -13.39
CA SER A 382 -21.13 11.16 -13.47
C SER A 382 -22.24 10.88 -12.45
N PHE A 383 -22.98 11.91 -12.06
CA PHE A 383 -24.19 11.75 -11.26
C PHE A 383 -25.35 12.56 -11.81
N TRP A 384 -26.55 12.10 -11.50
CA TRP A 384 -27.78 12.82 -11.72
C TRP A 384 -28.39 13.21 -10.39
N ILE A 385 -28.95 14.42 -10.35
CA ILE A 385 -29.85 14.85 -9.30
C ILE A 385 -31.19 15.23 -9.89
N ALA A 386 -32.27 15.03 -9.15
CA ALA A 386 -33.60 15.40 -9.58
C ALA A 386 -34.36 16.17 -8.50
N SER A 387 -35.12 17.19 -8.92
CA SER A 387 -35.95 18.02 -8.06
C SER A 387 -37.29 17.35 -7.78
N ALA A 388 -37.99 17.81 -6.75
CA ALA A 388 -39.37 17.37 -6.48
C ALA A 388 -40.35 17.74 -7.63
N GLY A 389 -39.98 18.67 -8.52
CA GLY A 389 -40.76 19.04 -9.71
C GLY A 389 -40.51 18.15 -10.92
N GLY A 390 -39.52 17.25 -10.87
CA GLY A 390 -39.14 16.38 -11.99
C GLY A 390 -38.07 16.95 -12.93
N GLU A 391 -37.51 18.12 -12.61
CA GLU A 391 -36.32 18.66 -13.28
C GLU A 391 -35.10 17.84 -12.85
N ALA A 392 -34.23 17.45 -13.79
CA ALA A 392 -33.08 16.63 -13.51
C ALA A 392 -31.83 17.16 -14.21
N ARG A 393 -30.70 17.10 -13.51
CA ARG A 393 -29.42 17.61 -13.99
C ARG A 393 -28.32 16.57 -13.89
N LYS A 394 -27.51 16.49 -14.93
CA LYS A 394 -26.33 15.64 -15.03
C LYS A 394 -25.09 16.45 -14.72
N PHE A 395 -24.24 15.89 -13.87
CA PHE A 395 -22.92 16.40 -13.56
C PHE A 395 -21.87 15.36 -13.94
N GLU A 396 -20.87 15.77 -14.70
CA GLU A 396 -19.68 14.96 -14.97
C GLU A 396 -18.66 15.14 -13.86
N VAL A 397 -18.13 14.03 -13.35
CA VAL A 397 -17.13 13.98 -12.29
C VAL A 397 -15.78 13.57 -12.88
N LYS A 398 -14.85 14.52 -12.93
CA LYS A 398 -13.47 14.30 -13.35
C LYS A 398 -12.60 14.06 -12.13
N ASP A 399 -12.68 12.86 -11.58
CA ASP A 399 -11.79 12.39 -10.51
C ASP A 399 -11.26 10.98 -10.82
N HIS A 400 -10.05 10.93 -11.37
CA HIS A 400 -9.44 9.67 -11.79
C HIS A 400 -8.80 8.90 -10.63
N HIS A 401 -8.59 9.55 -9.48
CA HIS A 401 -7.82 9.01 -8.35
C HIS A 401 -8.52 9.26 -6.99
N PRO A 402 -9.77 8.83 -6.81
CA PRO A 402 -10.54 9.09 -5.57
C PRO A 402 -9.95 8.38 -4.35
N ASP A 403 -9.24 7.28 -4.57
CA ASP A 403 -8.53 6.47 -3.57
C ASP A 403 -7.17 7.06 -3.15
N ALA A 404 -6.72 8.13 -3.81
CA ALA A 404 -5.48 8.82 -3.50
C ALA A 404 -5.65 9.95 -2.47
N GLY A 405 -4.62 10.15 -1.64
CA GLY A 405 -4.57 11.25 -0.67
C GLY A 405 -3.37 11.13 0.26
N LEU A 406 -3.03 12.23 0.94
CA LEU A 406 -1.92 12.23 1.92
C LEU A 406 -2.16 11.21 3.04
N GLU A 407 -3.39 11.13 3.54
CA GLU A 407 -3.78 10.16 4.56
C GLU A 407 -3.73 8.72 4.04
N ALA A 408 -4.13 8.47 2.78
CA ALA A 408 -4.05 7.15 2.18
C ALA A 408 -2.60 6.65 2.00
N PHE A 409 -1.66 7.56 1.69
CA PHE A 409 -0.25 7.19 1.44
C PHE A 409 0.63 7.19 2.70
N PHE A 410 0.36 8.06 3.67
CA PHE A 410 1.23 8.28 4.83
C PHE A 410 0.50 8.21 6.18
N GLY A 411 -0.84 8.20 6.19
CA GLY A 411 -1.68 8.03 7.38
C GLY A 411 -2.01 6.56 7.64
N LYS A 412 -2.56 6.27 8.83
CA LYS A 412 -3.10 4.95 9.13
C LYS A 412 -4.53 4.90 8.63
N VAL A 413 -4.83 3.94 7.77
CA VAL A 413 -6.17 3.78 7.23
C VAL A 413 -6.82 2.57 7.90
N TRP A 414 -8.06 2.73 8.32
CA TRP A 414 -8.89 1.61 8.73
C TRP A 414 -9.54 0.99 7.50
N TYR A 415 -9.00 -0.16 7.09
CA TYR A 415 -9.50 -0.95 5.95
C TYR A 415 -10.62 -1.89 6.40
N GLU A 416 -11.49 -2.25 5.47
CA GLU A 416 -12.63 -3.13 5.74
C GLU A 416 -12.18 -4.50 6.26
N GLY A 417 -12.90 -5.02 7.26
CA GLY A 417 -12.57 -6.29 7.91
C GLY A 417 -11.42 -6.23 8.92
N GLY A 418 -10.62 -5.15 8.94
CA GLY A 418 -9.53 -4.95 9.89
C GLY A 418 -10.00 -4.55 11.29
N ASP A 419 -9.27 -4.94 12.32
CA ASP A 419 -9.55 -4.65 13.73
C ASP A 419 -9.16 -3.23 14.17
N GLY A 420 -8.41 -2.51 13.34
CA GLY A 420 -7.98 -1.14 13.60
C GLY A 420 -7.28 -0.46 12.41
N PRO A 421 -6.90 0.82 12.56
CA PRO A 421 -6.19 1.57 11.55
C PRO A 421 -4.73 1.13 11.45
N VAL A 422 -4.27 0.78 10.23
CA VAL A 422 -2.94 0.23 9.97
C VAL A 422 -2.26 0.90 8.77
N TYR A 423 -0.93 0.80 8.72
CA TYR A 423 -0.19 1.06 7.49
C TYR A 423 -0.04 -0.24 6.72
N GLN A 424 -0.64 -0.33 5.54
CA GLN A 424 -0.58 -1.56 4.76
C GLN A 424 -0.37 -1.25 3.27
N TRP A 425 0.51 -2.02 2.65
CA TRP A 425 0.69 -2.02 1.19
C TRP A 425 0.15 -3.33 0.62
N GLN A 426 -0.87 -3.22 -0.24
CA GLN A 426 -1.46 -4.32 -0.99
C GLN A 426 -2.19 -3.70 -2.20
N SER A 427 -1.54 -3.70 -3.36
CA SER A 427 -2.02 -3.04 -4.57
C SER A 427 -3.08 -3.83 -5.34
N THR A 428 -3.14 -5.16 -5.16
CA THR A 428 -4.05 -6.06 -5.87
C THR A 428 -4.71 -7.06 -4.94
N GLY A 429 -5.88 -7.56 -5.35
CA GLY A 429 -6.65 -8.58 -4.64
C GLY A 429 -7.32 -9.55 -5.60
N GLY A 430 -7.90 -10.62 -5.04
CA GLY A 430 -8.53 -11.70 -5.81
C GLY A 430 -9.99 -11.46 -6.22
N THR A 431 -10.59 -10.34 -5.81
CA THR A 431 -12.01 -10.03 -6.02
C THR A 431 -12.17 -8.62 -6.63
N GLY A 432 -13.29 -8.39 -7.33
CA GLY A 432 -13.55 -7.10 -7.99
C GLY A 432 -13.92 -5.96 -7.04
N ASP A 433 -14.32 -6.28 -5.81
CA ASP A 433 -14.62 -5.34 -4.72
C ASP A 433 -13.41 -5.04 -3.82
N PHE A 434 -12.22 -5.51 -4.21
CA PHE A 434 -11.00 -5.36 -3.43
C PHE A 434 -10.69 -3.90 -3.09
N GLU A 435 -10.37 -3.66 -1.82
CA GLU A 435 -9.90 -2.36 -1.32
C GLU A 435 -8.37 -2.28 -1.42
N ALA A 436 -7.89 -1.46 -2.36
CA ALA A 436 -6.46 -1.22 -2.55
C ALA A 436 -5.85 -0.50 -1.33
N LYS A 437 -4.72 -1.03 -0.85
CA LYS A 437 -4.00 -0.50 0.31
C LYS A 437 -2.70 0.10 -0.18
N LEU A 438 -2.62 1.43 -0.23
CA LEU A 438 -1.55 2.15 -0.93
C LEU A 438 -0.58 2.87 0.01
N SER A 439 -0.52 2.49 1.29
CA SER A 439 0.38 3.14 2.25
C SER A 439 1.85 2.89 1.91
N LEU A 440 2.63 3.96 1.70
CA LEU A 440 4.06 3.90 1.41
C LEU A 440 4.92 3.70 2.67
N VAL A 441 4.36 3.88 3.86
CA VAL A 441 5.10 3.80 5.14
C VAL A 441 5.81 2.46 5.36
N PRO A 442 5.19 1.28 5.14
CA PRO A 442 5.89 0.00 5.28
C PRO A 442 7.05 -0.15 4.30
N LEU A 443 6.95 0.46 3.11
CA LEU A 443 8.00 0.42 2.09
C LEU A 443 9.19 1.31 2.47
N ILE A 444 8.91 2.51 3.01
CA ILE A 444 9.93 3.41 3.58
C ILE A 444 10.64 2.70 4.74
N PHE A 445 9.87 2.10 5.65
CA PHE A 445 10.39 1.35 6.78
C PHE A 445 11.28 0.19 6.31
N GLY A 446 10.83 -0.60 5.34
CA GLY A 446 11.62 -1.68 4.76
C GLY A 446 12.94 -1.20 4.16
N SER A 447 12.94 -0.08 3.43
CA SER A 447 14.17 0.51 2.89
C SER A 447 15.17 0.91 3.98
N LEU A 448 14.68 1.54 5.07
CA LEU A 448 15.51 1.93 6.21
C LEU A 448 16.03 0.70 6.97
N LYS A 449 15.16 -0.26 7.25
CA LYS A 449 15.49 -1.52 7.95
C LYS A 449 16.55 -2.31 7.20
N GLY A 450 16.38 -2.50 5.89
CA GLY A 450 17.35 -3.23 5.07
C GLY A 450 18.71 -2.54 5.01
N THR A 451 18.70 -1.21 4.89
CA THR A 451 19.92 -0.40 4.92
C THR A 451 20.63 -0.50 6.28
N ALA A 452 19.88 -0.42 7.38
CA ALA A 452 20.42 -0.51 8.72
C ALA A 452 21.13 -1.85 8.95
N TYR A 453 20.49 -2.96 8.59
CA TYR A 453 21.10 -4.29 8.70
C TYR A 453 22.31 -4.47 7.79
N ALA A 454 22.25 -4.01 6.54
CA ALA A 454 23.41 -4.06 5.63
C ALA A 454 24.63 -3.30 6.18
N LEU A 455 24.40 -2.11 6.76
CA LEU A 455 25.47 -1.29 7.32
C LEU A 455 25.99 -1.81 8.66
N LEU A 456 25.12 -2.42 9.47
CA LEU A 456 25.53 -3.07 10.72
C LEU A 456 26.61 -4.14 10.47
N PHE A 457 26.49 -4.90 9.38
CA PHE A 457 27.48 -5.90 8.99
C PHE A 457 28.67 -5.29 8.22
N SER A 458 28.41 -4.44 7.23
CA SER A 458 29.48 -3.96 6.33
C SER A 458 30.40 -2.92 6.96
N VAL A 459 29.88 -1.98 7.75
CA VAL A 459 30.67 -0.85 8.27
C VAL A 459 31.80 -1.30 9.20
N PRO A 460 31.57 -2.13 10.23
CA PRO A 460 32.65 -2.56 11.12
C PRO A 460 33.72 -3.33 10.35
N ILE A 461 33.31 -4.26 9.48
CA ILE A 461 34.22 -5.11 8.72
C ILE A 461 35.05 -4.28 7.75
N ALA A 462 34.41 -3.43 6.95
CA ALA A 462 35.09 -2.63 5.93
C ALA A 462 36.04 -1.60 6.54
N LEU A 463 35.63 -0.90 7.61
CA LEU A 463 36.48 0.10 8.27
C LEU A 463 37.67 -0.54 8.99
N LEU A 464 37.44 -1.62 9.76
CA LEU A 464 38.53 -2.32 10.43
C LEU A 464 39.52 -2.91 9.43
N ALA A 465 39.01 -3.49 8.33
CA ALA A 465 39.85 -3.97 7.24
C ALA A 465 40.65 -2.83 6.58
N ALA A 466 40.04 -1.67 6.34
CA ALA A 466 40.72 -0.51 5.75
C ALA A 466 41.82 0.04 6.66
N VAL A 467 41.54 0.15 7.97
CA VAL A 467 42.54 0.53 8.98
C VAL A 467 43.67 -0.47 9.05
N PHE A 468 43.35 -1.77 9.08
CA PHE A 468 44.36 -2.83 9.10
C PHE A 468 45.24 -2.81 7.84
N SER A 469 44.63 -2.67 6.66
CA SER A 469 45.31 -2.59 5.37
C SER A 469 46.22 -1.36 5.26
N ALA A 470 45.76 -0.20 5.69
CA ALA A 470 46.50 1.04 5.56
C ALA A 470 47.66 1.15 6.57
N ALA A 471 47.46 0.68 7.81
CA ALA A 471 48.39 0.96 8.91
C ALA A 471 49.22 -0.24 9.37
N PHE A 472 48.78 -1.49 9.15
CA PHE A 472 49.38 -2.69 9.74
C PHE A 472 49.91 -3.69 8.71
N LEU A 473 49.24 -3.83 7.57
CA LEU A 473 49.52 -4.85 6.57
C LEU A 473 50.87 -4.63 5.83
N PRO A 474 51.66 -5.70 5.56
CA PRO A 474 52.87 -5.60 4.76
C PRO A 474 52.60 -5.11 3.32
N PRO A 475 53.52 -4.35 2.70
CA PRO A 475 53.32 -3.78 1.35
C PRO A 475 52.98 -4.81 0.27
N ASP A 476 53.59 -6.01 0.34
CA ASP A 476 53.39 -7.05 -0.67
C ASP A 476 52.00 -7.69 -0.58
N VAL A 477 51.49 -7.89 0.63
CA VAL A 477 50.13 -8.41 0.84
C VAL A 477 49.09 -7.36 0.43
N LYS A 478 49.37 -6.07 0.71
CA LYS A 478 48.52 -4.95 0.31
C LYS A 478 48.33 -4.86 -1.22
N ARG A 479 49.38 -5.15 -2.00
CA ARG A 479 49.32 -5.20 -3.48
C ARG A 479 48.32 -6.22 -4.02
N PHE A 480 47.98 -7.24 -3.23
CA PHE A 480 46.97 -8.23 -3.58
C PHE A 480 45.58 -7.88 -3.03
N VAL A 481 45.50 -7.53 -1.74
CA VAL A 481 44.21 -7.28 -1.05
C VAL A 481 43.40 -6.18 -1.71
N LYS A 482 44.03 -5.05 -2.06
CA LYS A 482 43.30 -3.90 -2.62
C LYS A 482 42.66 -4.21 -3.98
N PRO A 483 43.39 -4.73 -4.99
CA PRO A 483 42.77 -5.16 -6.25
C PRO A 483 41.67 -6.21 -6.06
N THR A 484 41.83 -7.18 -5.14
CA THR A 484 40.78 -8.18 -4.88
C THR A 484 39.49 -7.53 -4.38
N MET A 485 39.59 -6.55 -3.48
CA MET A 485 38.42 -5.80 -2.99
C MET A 485 37.76 -4.99 -4.11
N GLU A 486 38.55 -4.35 -4.98
CA GLU A 486 38.02 -3.63 -6.15
C GLU A 486 37.30 -4.57 -7.12
N ILE A 487 37.87 -5.75 -7.42
CA ILE A 487 37.22 -6.78 -8.25
C ILE A 487 35.93 -7.27 -7.60
N MET A 488 35.89 -7.43 -6.28
CA MET A 488 34.69 -7.87 -5.56
C MET A 488 33.51 -6.89 -5.74
N SER A 489 33.78 -5.60 -5.97
CA SER A 489 32.73 -4.61 -6.25
C SER A 489 32.04 -4.77 -7.62
N SER A 490 32.69 -5.49 -8.55
CA SER A 490 32.18 -5.72 -9.92
C SER A 490 31.21 -6.90 -10.03
N LEU A 491 30.99 -7.65 -8.94
CA LEU A 491 30.05 -8.76 -8.91
C LEU A 491 28.61 -8.26 -9.21
N PRO A 492 27.89 -8.88 -10.18
CA PRO A 492 26.52 -8.49 -10.49
C PRO A 492 25.57 -8.71 -9.30
N SER A 493 24.82 -7.68 -8.92
CA SER A 493 23.95 -7.74 -7.74
C SER A 493 22.81 -8.74 -7.89
N VAL A 494 22.32 -8.97 -9.12
CA VAL A 494 21.32 -10.02 -9.43
C VAL A 494 21.83 -11.41 -9.07
N VAL A 495 23.10 -11.70 -9.37
CA VAL A 495 23.71 -13.01 -9.05
C VAL A 495 23.83 -13.17 -7.53
N LEU A 496 24.22 -12.11 -6.82
CA LEU A 496 24.28 -12.11 -5.35
C LEU A 496 22.89 -12.30 -4.73
N GLY A 497 21.85 -11.63 -5.25
CA GLY A 497 20.46 -11.80 -4.81
C GLY A 497 19.96 -13.23 -5.00
N PHE A 498 20.26 -13.83 -6.17
CA PHE A 498 19.90 -15.22 -6.47
C PHE A 498 20.60 -16.21 -5.52
N LEU A 499 21.91 -16.04 -5.29
CA LEU A 499 22.67 -16.83 -4.33
C LEU A 499 22.14 -16.65 -2.89
N ALA A 500 21.69 -15.45 -2.53
CA ALA A 500 21.11 -15.21 -1.23
C ALA A 500 19.82 -16.01 -1.02
N GLY A 501 18.90 -15.97 -2.00
CA GLY A 501 17.60 -16.63 -1.88
C GLY A 501 17.65 -18.16 -2.00
N LEU A 502 18.51 -18.70 -2.86
CA LEU A 502 18.53 -20.15 -3.16
C LEU A 502 19.58 -20.94 -2.41
N TRP A 503 20.67 -20.31 -1.98
CA TRP A 503 21.78 -20.99 -1.32
C TRP A 503 21.99 -20.52 0.12
N LEU A 504 22.08 -19.20 0.34
CA LEU A 504 22.38 -18.67 1.68
C LEU A 504 21.19 -18.79 2.63
N ALA A 505 19.98 -18.45 2.20
CA ALA A 505 18.78 -18.46 3.04
C ALA A 505 18.47 -19.85 3.63
N PRO A 506 18.47 -20.96 2.84
CA PRO A 506 18.26 -22.29 3.40
C PRO A 506 19.37 -22.73 4.36
N ILE A 507 20.62 -22.30 4.12
CA ILE A 507 21.73 -22.61 5.03
C ILE A 507 21.55 -21.88 6.37
N LEU A 508 21.23 -20.58 6.33
CA LEU A 508 21.06 -19.77 7.53
C LEU A 508 19.84 -20.22 8.35
N GLU A 509 18.73 -20.55 7.69
CA GLU A 509 17.51 -21.08 8.34
C GLU A 509 17.82 -22.29 9.22
N ASN A 510 18.54 -23.28 8.68
CA ASN A 510 18.87 -24.52 9.39
C ASN A 510 20.04 -24.38 10.38
N ARG A 511 20.68 -23.21 10.46
CA ARG A 511 21.93 -23.00 11.21
C ARG A 511 21.98 -21.67 11.97
N VAL A 512 20.83 -21.09 12.32
CA VAL A 512 20.81 -19.81 13.08
C VAL A 512 21.65 -19.88 14.37
N PRO A 513 21.57 -20.93 15.21
CA PRO A 513 22.42 -21.03 16.40
C PRO A 513 23.92 -21.08 16.08
N SER A 514 24.31 -21.74 14.97
CA SER A 514 25.71 -21.74 14.50
C SER A 514 26.18 -20.32 14.17
N VAL A 515 25.35 -19.50 13.52
CA VAL A 515 25.68 -18.11 13.17
C VAL A 515 25.87 -17.26 14.43
N LEU A 516 25.00 -17.41 15.43
CA LEU A 516 25.16 -16.73 16.72
C LEU A 516 26.47 -17.12 17.41
N MET A 517 26.84 -18.40 17.36
CA MET A 517 28.13 -18.88 17.88
C MET A 517 29.31 -18.26 17.13
N LEU A 518 29.24 -18.10 15.80
CA LEU A 518 30.32 -17.44 15.04
C LEU A 518 30.58 -16.00 15.52
N VAL A 519 29.51 -15.24 15.78
CA VAL A 519 29.60 -13.85 16.26
C VAL A 519 30.31 -13.76 17.62
N ILE A 520 30.25 -14.82 18.44
CA ILE A 520 30.91 -14.88 19.75
C ILE A 520 32.31 -15.47 19.65
N PHE A 521 32.46 -16.62 18.98
CA PHE A 521 33.70 -17.40 18.94
C PHE A 521 34.80 -16.70 18.15
N ILE A 522 34.48 -16.01 17.05
CA ILE A 522 35.51 -15.34 16.24
C ILE A 522 36.16 -14.19 17.02
N PRO A 523 35.42 -13.22 17.60
CA PRO A 523 36.04 -12.18 18.42
C PRO A 523 36.72 -12.73 19.67
N ALA A 524 36.13 -13.72 20.35
CA ALA A 524 36.73 -14.34 21.53
C ALA A 524 38.08 -15.00 21.19
N ALA A 525 38.15 -15.76 20.08
CA ALA A 525 39.38 -16.35 19.60
C ALA A 525 40.41 -15.28 19.20
N ALA A 526 40.00 -14.20 18.54
CA ALA A 526 40.89 -13.10 18.21
C ALA A 526 41.54 -12.50 19.47
N LEU A 527 40.75 -12.26 20.52
CA LEU A 527 41.23 -11.73 21.80
C LEU A 527 42.16 -12.73 22.52
N LEU A 528 41.79 -14.01 22.54
CA LEU A 528 42.59 -15.06 23.17
C LEU A 528 43.93 -15.26 22.46
N VAL A 529 43.93 -15.30 21.13
CA VAL A 529 45.15 -15.42 20.32
C VAL A 529 46.00 -14.17 20.49
N GLY A 530 45.40 -12.97 20.47
CA GLY A 530 46.12 -11.71 20.72
C GLY A 530 46.77 -11.69 22.11
N TYR A 531 46.05 -12.12 23.14
CA TYR A 531 46.56 -12.24 24.50
C TYR A 531 47.70 -13.26 24.61
N ALA A 532 47.53 -14.44 24.00
CA ALA A 532 48.56 -15.47 23.96
C ALA A 532 49.81 -14.99 23.21
N TRP A 533 49.62 -14.29 22.07
CA TRP A 533 50.69 -13.67 21.31
C TRP A 533 51.47 -12.67 22.17
N CYS A 534 50.78 -11.79 22.89
CA CYS A 534 51.37 -10.81 23.83
C CYS A 534 52.09 -11.45 25.04
N ARG A 535 51.92 -12.75 25.28
CA ARG A 535 52.62 -13.51 26.33
C ARG A 535 53.79 -14.35 25.81
N MET A 536 53.90 -14.59 24.50
CA MET A 536 54.95 -15.43 23.94
C MET A 536 56.36 -14.82 24.04
N PRO A 537 57.43 -15.62 24.20
CA PRO A 537 58.80 -15.11 24.26
C PRO A 537 59.20 -14.27 23.04
N LEU A 538 59.97 -13.20 23.25
CA LEU A 538 60.47 -12.31 22.21
C LEU A 538 61.21 -13.05 21.08
N ALA A 539 61.94 -14.11 21.43
CA ALA A 539 62.66 -14.96 20.47
C ALA A 539 61.74 -15.63 19.42
N PHE A 540 60.48 -15.89 19.77
CA PHE A 540 59.50 -16.47 18.85
C PHE A 540 58.80 -15.39 18.01
N ARG A 541 58.46 -14.25 18.61
CA ARG A 541 57.84 -13.12 17.88
C ARG A 541 58.77 -12.53 16.83
N ASN A 542 60.07 -12.43 17.13
CA ASN A 542 61.06 -11.88 16.21
C ASN A 542 61.33 -12.79 14.99
N ARG A 543 60.78 -14.01 14.94
CA ARG A 543 60.85 -14.87 13.74
C ARG A 543 59.88 -14.43 12.64
N PHE A 544 58.87 -13.64 12.99
CA PHE A 544 57.89 -13.11 12.06
C PHE A 544 58.22 -11.65 11.77
N GLU A 545 58.21 -11.28 10.49
CA GLU A 545 58.34 -9.87 10.10
C GLU A 545 57.15 -9.06 10.65
N GLY A 546 57.39 -7.82 11.04
CA GLY A 546 56.35 -6.96 11.61
C GLY A 546 55.21 -6.74 10.60
N GLY A 547 53.99 -7.14 10.96
CA GLY A 547 52.82 -7.12 10.08
C GLY A 547 52.41 -8.50 9.54
N ALA A 548 53.19 -9.57 9.75
CA ALA A 548 52.85 -10.94 9.35
C ALA A 548 52.03 -11.72 10.40
N GLU A 549 51.59 -11.07 11.48
CA GLU A 549 50.85 -11.71 12.59
C GLU A 549 49.52 -12.33 12.12
N TRP A 550 48.94 -11.83 11.03
CA TRP A 550 47.71 -12.36 10.43
C TRP A 550 47.85 -13.83 10.00
N VAL A 551 49.04 -14.28 9.61
CA VAL A 551 49.29 -15.69 9.20
C VAL A 551 49.03 -16.65 10.35
N ILE A 552 49.26 -16.20 11.59
CA ILE A 552 49.06 -16.98 12.79
C ILE A 552 47.63 -16.84 13.27
N VAL A 553 47.08 -15.62 13.27
CA VAL A 553 45.72 -15.37 13.77
C VAL A 553 44.67 -16.08 12.90
N VAL A 554 44.81 -16.05 11.57
CA VAL A 554 43.79 -16.57 10.64
C VAL A 554 43.47 -18.06 10.85
N PRO A 555 44.44 -19.00 10.94
CA PRO A 555 44.15 -20.41 11.24
C PRO A 555 43.37 -20.62 12.55
N PHE A 556 43.69 -19.88 13.61
CA PHE A 556 42.95 -19.97 14.88
C PHE A 556 41.53 -19.42 14.76
N LEU A 557 41.33 -18.32 14.02
CA LEU A 557 39.99 -17.81 13.73
C LEU A 557 39.17 -18.79 12.89
N ALA A 558 39.79 -19.44 11.91
CA ALA A 558 39.13 -20.48 11.10
C ALA A 558 38.74 -21.69 11.96
N LEU A 559 39.62 -22.13 12.88
CA LEU A 559 39.32 -23.20 13.83
C LEU A 559 38.19 -22.81 14.78
N ALA A 560 38.19 -21.57 15.30
CA ALA A 560 37.13 -21.06 16.16
C ALA A 560 35.80 -20.94 15.41
N ALA A 561 35.82 -20.52 14.15
CA ALA A 561 34.65 -20.50 13.29
C ALA A 561 34.12 -21.92 13.04
N PHE A 562 34.99 -22.88 12.72
CA PHE A 562 34.62 -24.28 12.57
C PHE A 562 34.02 -24.87 13.86
N ALA A 563 34.61 -24.57 15.01
CA ALA A 563 34.12 -24.98 16.31
C ALA A 563 32.73 -24.38 16.60
N GLY A 564 32.57 -23.06 16.44
CA GLY A 564 31.29 -22.38 16.62
C GLY A 564 30.21 -22.91 15.68
N TRP A 565 30.54 -23.14 14.41
CA TRP A 565 29.63 -23.71 13.42
C TRP A 565 29.17 -25.12 13.81
N SER A 566 30.10 -25.96 14.27
CA SER A 566 29.84 -27.35 14.68
C SER A 566 29.08 -27.46 16.00
N LEU A 567 29.27 -26.49 16.90
CA LEU A 567 28.57 -26.43 18.19
C LEU A 567 27.12 -25.93 18.08
N GLY A 568 26.77 -25.19 17.02
CA GLY A 568 25.41 -24.65 16.84
C GLY A 568 24.28 -25.67 17.00
N PRO A 569 24.30 -26.83 16.30
CA PRO A 569 23.27 -27.86 16.47
C PRO A 569 23.23 -28.47 17.88
N VAL A 570 24.35 -28.47 18.60
CA VAL A 570 24.39 -28.93 19.99
C VAL A 570 23.69 -27.91 20.89
N ILE A 571 23.98 -26.61 20.69
CA ILE A 571 23.29 -25.53 21.38
C ILE A 571 21.78 -25.56 21.10
N GLU A 572 21.38 -25.82 19.85
CA GLU A 572 19.98 -25.93 19.46
C GLU A 572 19.23 -27.01 20.24
N ARG A 573 19.83 -28.19 20.36
CA ARG A 573 19.26 -29.31 21.13
C ARG A 573 19.14 -29.02 22.62
N VAL A 574 19.97 -28.13 23.16
CA VAL A 574 20.00 -27.82 24.59
C VAL A 574 19.09 -26.66 24.95
N PHE A 575 19.09 -25.58 24.15
CA PHE A 575 18.48 -24.30 24.50
C PHE A 575 17.23 -23.95 23.70
N PHE A 576 17.06 -24.47 22.48
CA PHE A 576 15.98 -24.06 21.56
C PHE A 576 15.01 -25.22 21.32
N ILE A 577 14.28 -25.58 22.38
CA ILE A 577 13.33 -26.70 22.37
C ILE A 577 11.92 -26.17 22.16
N TYR A 578 11.33 -26.50 21.02
CA TYR A 578 9.92 -26.32 20.71
C TYR A 578 9.09 -27.45 21.35
N THR A 579 7.97 -27.10 21.99
CA THR A 579 7.01 -28.10 22.50
C THR A 579 5.74 -28.00 21.69
N ASP A 580 5.44 -29.07 20.94
CA ASP A 580 4.24 -29.15 20.11
C ASP A 580 2.97 -29.10 20.98
N PRO A 581 2.09 -28.09 20.81
CA PRO A 581 0.84 -27.98 21.57
C PRO A 581 -0.11 -29.16 21.37
N ALA A 582 -0.06 -29.85 20.22
CA ALA A 582 -0.98 -30.94 19.91
C ALA A 582 -0.49 -32.30 20.46
N SER A 583 0.79 -32.61 20.31
CA SER A 583 1.36 -33.91 20.69
C SER A 583 2.16 -33.91 22.00
N GLY A 584 2.51 -32.73 22.53
CA GLY A 584 3.43 -32.59 23.65
C GLY A 584 4.88 -32.99 23.33
N ALA A 585 5.20 -33.29 22.07
CA ALA A 585 6.53 -33.67 21.65
C ALA A 585 7.52 -32.50 21.74
N LYS A 586 8.73 -32.77 22.21
CA LYS A 586 9.83 -31.80 22.28
C LYS A 586 10.73 -31.95 21.06
N ILE A 587 10.76 -30.92 20.22
CA ILE A 587 11.56 -30.86 18.99
C ILE A 587 12.60 -29.75 19.17
N ALA A 588 13.86 -30.03 18.84
CA ALA A 588 14.90 -29.01 18.85
C ALA A 588 14.99 -28.36 17.47
N ASP A 589 14.33 -27.21 17.32
CA ASP A 589 14.29 -26.45 16.07
C ASP A 589 14.12 -24.96 16.41
N PHE A 590 15.13 -24.16 16.08
CA PHE A 590 15.13 -22.73 16.33
C PHE A 590 13.98 -22.01 15.58
N THR A 591 13.66 -22.45 14.37
CA THR A 591 12.65 -21.80 13.51
C THR A 591 11.24 -21.94 14.08
N LEU A 592 10.96 -23.06 14.76
CA LEU A 592 9.70 -23.32 15.45
C LEU A 592 9.70 -22.75 16.87
N TRP A 593 10.85 -22.79 17.55
CA TRP A 593 11.01 -22.21 18.88
C TRP A 593 10.83 -20.69 18.87
N TRP A 594 11.33 -20.00 17.85
CA TRP A 594 11.32 -18.53 17.80
C TRP A 594 9.91 -17.92 17.87
N PRO A 595 8.93 -18.32 17.03
CA PRO A 595 7.56 -17.84 17.15
C PRO A 595 6.89 -18.22 18.47
N GLN A 596 7.16 -19.41 19.00
CA GLN A 596 6.61 -19.84 20.29
C GLN A 596 7.14 -19.00 21.45
N ALA A 597 8.42 -18.62 21.41
CA ALA A 597 9.06 -17.87 22.48
C ALA A 597 8.83 -16.36 22.39
N THR A 598 8.76 -15.80 21.16
CA THR A 598 8.72 -14.34 20.95
C THR A 598 7.38 -13.82 20.44
N GLY A 599 6.50 -14.70 19.95
CA GLY A 599 5.26 -14.31 19.26
C GLY A 599 5.48 -13.72 17.86
N THR A 600 6.73 -13.66 17.36
CA THR A 600 7.05 -13.05 16.05
C THR A 600 7.38 -14.11 15.00
N ARG A 601 7.07 -13.81 13.73
CA ARG A 601 7.26 -14.77 12.63
C ARG A 601 8.73 -14.99 12.31
N PHE A 602 9.05 -16.21 11.89
CA PHE A 602 10.33 -16.56 11.27
C PHE A 602 10.07 -16.84 9.78
N GLU A 603 10.76 -16.13 8.91
CA GLU A 603 10.71 -16.33 7.45
C GLU A 603 12.09 -16.75 6.96
N GLN A 604 12.16 -17.72 6.04
CA GLN A 604 13.42 -18.19 5.47
C GLN A 604 14.20 -17.04 4.79
N ARG A 605 13.49 -16.21 4.01
CA ARG A 605 14.04 -15.01 3.37
C ARG A 605 13.78 -13.81 4.28
N ASN A 606 14.81 -13.36 4.97
CA ASN A 606 14.67 -12.38 6.04
C ASN A 606 15.79 -11.32 6.05
N SER A 607 15.71 -10.44 7.02
CA SER A 607 16.62 -9.31 7.18
C SER A 607 18.05 -9.75 7.56
N LEU A 608 18.24 -10.89 8.21
CA LEU A 608 19.56 -11.49 8.45
C LEU A 608 20.25 -11.86 7.15
N VAL A 609 19.54 -12.62 6.28
CA VAL A 609 20.05 -13.04 4.96
C VAL A 609 20.48 -11.81 4.16
N LEU A 610 19.61 -10.79 4.13
CA LEU A 610 19.94 -9.52 3.49
C LEU A 610 21.19 -8.89 4.10
N GLY A 611 21.26 -8.76 5.43
CA GLY A 611 22.38 -8.14 6.13
C GLY A 611 23.73 -8.73 5.71
N PHE A 612 23.81 -10.05 5.57
CA PHE A 612 25.00 -10.74 5.09
C PHE A 612 25.31 -10.44 3.62
N ILE A 613 24.37 -10.70 2.70
CA ILE A 613 24.65 -10.58 1.26
C ILE A 613 24.82 -9.12 0.85
N MET A 614 24.01 -8.23 1.40
CA MET A 614 24.09 -6.80 1.12
C MET A 614 25.30 -6.18 1.79
N GLY A 615 25.60 -6.62 3.02
CA GLY A 615 26.85 -6.25 3.69
C GLY A 615 28.06 -6.62 2.83
N PHE A 616 28.12 -7.85 2.34
CA PHE A 616 29.15 -8.31 1.40
C PHE A 616 29.26 -7.44 0.15
N ALA A 617 28.13 -7.06 -0.45
CA ALA A 617 28.09 -6.22 -1.65
C ALA A 617 28.52 -4.76 -1.41
N VAL A 618 28.43 -4.26 -0.17
CA VAL A 618 28.75 -2.87 0.21
C VAL A 618 30.19 -2.74 0.75
N ILE A 619 30.74 -3.80 1.35
CA ILE A 619 32.10 -3.84 1.92
C ILE A 619 33.17 -3.28 0.97
N PRO A 620 33.28 -3.70 -0.31
CA PRO A 620 34.28 -3.18 -1.24
C PRO A 620 34.30 -1.66 -1.36
N VAL A 621 33.11 -1.07 -1.45
CA VAL A 621 32.93 0.36 -1.70
C VAL A 621 33.40 1.16 -0.48
N ILE A 622 33.00 0.75 0.71
CA ILE A 622 33.44 1.40 1.96
C ILE A 622 34.94 1.19 2.16
N PHE A 623 35.42 -0.04 1.97
CA PHE A 623 36.82 -0.40 2.18
C PHE A 623 37.76 0.41 1.28
N THR A 624 37.55 0.40 -0.04
CA THR A 624 38.50 1.01 -0.98
C THR A 624 38.63 2.52 -0.73
N ILE A 625 37.51 3.22 -0.52
CA ILE A 625 37.51 4.67 -0.29
C ILE A 625 38.10 5.02 1.09
N ALA A 626 37.78 4.25 2.13
CA ALA A 626 38.35 4.47 3.46
C ALA A 626 39.86 4.17 3.49
N GLU A 627 40.30 3.11 2.80
CA GLU A 627 41.71 2.73 2.67
C GLU A 627 42.50 3.80 1.92
N ASP A 628 41.95 4.36 0.83
CA ASP A 628 42.54 5.49 0.10
C ASP A 628 42.67 6.72 0.99
N ALA A 629 41.62 7.05 1.75
CA ALA A 629 41.65 8.19 2.66
C ALA A 629 42.73 8.04 3.74
N LEU A 630 42.88 6.83 4.30
CA LEU A 630 43.89 6.51 5.32
C LEU A 630 45.32 6.48 4.74
N SER A 631 45.49 5.93 3.54
CA SER A 631 46.81 5.82 2.88
C SER A 631 47.34 7.15 2.35
N ASN A 632 46.45 8.12 2.10
CA ASN A 632 46.80 9.47 1.66
C ASN A 632 47.14 10.42 2.82
N VAL A 633 47.07 9.97 4.08
CA VAL A 633 47.55 10.76 5.22
C VAL A 633 49.04 11.07 5.03
N PRO A 634 49.47 12.34 5.15
CA PRO A 634 50.86 12.73 4.92
C PRO A 634 51.83 11.91 5.78
N LYS A 635 52.79 11.23 5.12
CA LYS A 635 53.79 10.38 5.80
C LYS A 635 54.63 11.15 6.83
N ASN A 636 54.80 12.46 6.65
CA ASN A 636 55.52 13.31 7.59
C ASN A 636 54.82 13.39 8.95
N LEU A 637 53.47 13.40 8.98
CA LEU A 637 52.69 13.45 10.23
C LEU A 637 52.79 12.11 10.98
N THR A 638 52.71 11.00 10.26
CA THR A 638 52.82 9.66 10.86
C THR A 638 54.25 9.37 11.33
N ALA A 639 55.27 9.80 10.58
CA ALA A 639 56.67 9.71 10.98
C ALA A 639 57.00 10.61 12.19
N ALA A 640 56.46 11.84 12.23
CA ALA A 640 56.64 12.74 13.37
C ALA A 640 56.03 12.16 14.67
N ALA A 641 54.81 11.62 14.59
CA ALA A 641 54.20 10.96 15.74
C ALA A 641 55.00 9.74 16.20
N ALA A 642 55.50 8.92 15.27
CA ALA A 642 56.37 7.79 15.60
C ALA A 642 57.70 8.25 16.24
N ALA A 643 58.30 9.35 15.78
CA ALA A 643 59.51 9.93 16.35
C ALA A 643 59.31 10.45 17.78
N LEU A 644 58.08 10.88 18.13
CA LEU A 644 57.69 11.23 19.50
C LEU A 644 57.41 10.01 20.39
N GLY A 645 57.67 8.79 19.91
CA GLY A 645 57.47 7.54 20.65
C GLY A 645 56.08 6.94 20.56
N ALA A 646 55.20 7.46 19.69
CA ALA A 646 53.88 6.87 19.49
C ALA A 646 53.99 5.51 18.78
N ASN A 647 53.30 4.50 19.30
CA ASN A 647 53.21 3.19 18.64
C ASN A 647 52.23 3.24 17.45
N ARG A 648 52.26 2.22 16.56
CA ARG A 648 51.42 2.18 15.34
C ARG A 648 49.92 2.36 15.64
N TRP A 649 49.41 1.76 16.72
CA TRP A 649 48.01 1.90 17.13
C TRP A 649 47.67 3.32 17.60
N GLN A 650 48.56 3.94 18.37
CA GLN A 650 48.45 5.34 18.78
C GLN A 650 48.46 6.26 17.56
N VAL A 651 49.39 6.07 16.61
CA VAL A 651 49.44 6.84 15.35
C VAL A 651 48.13 6.73 14.57
N VAL A 652 47.53 5.54 14.50
CA VAL A 652 46.21 5.35 13.87
C VAL A 652 45.14 6.17 14.57
N TRP A 653 45.06 6.09 15.89
CA TRP A 653 43.99 6.73 16.67
C TRP A 653 44.14 8.25 16.77
N THR A 654 45.37 8.75 16.89
CA THR A 654 45.64 10.17 17.15
C THR A 654 45.93 10.98 15.89
N VAL A 655 46.39 10.35 14.80
CA VAL A 655 46.76 11.05 13.57
C VAL A 655 45.96 10.56 12.37
N MET A 656 46.01 9.26 12.04
CA MET A 656 45.43 8.78 10.78
C MET A 656 43.89 8.90 10.76
N LEU A 657 43.20 8.42 11.81
CA LEU A 657 41.73 8.48 11.85
C LEU A 657 41.19 9.92 11.87
N PRO A 658 41.73 10.87 12.66
CA PRO A 658 41.30 12.26 12.60
C PRO A 658 41.56 12.92 11.24
N VAL A 659 42.73 12.73 10.65
CA VAL A 659 43.08 13.35 9.36
C VAL A 659 42.27 12.74 8.21
N ALA A 660 42.04 11.41 8.23
CA ALA A 660 41.27 10.72 7.20
C ALA A 660 39.74 10.76 7.43
N SER A 661 39.25 11.36 8.53
CA SER A 661 37.85 11.26 8.95
C SER A 661 36.86 11.71 7.88
N SER A 662 37.19 12.78 7.14
CA SER A 662 36.32 13.29 6.08
C SER A 662 36.24 12.34 4.89
N GLY A 663 37.29 11.55 4.63
CA GLY A 663 37.30 10.52 3.59
C GLY A 663 36.61 9.23 4.03
N ILE A 664 36.82 8.81 5.28
CA ILE A 664 36.10 7.67 5.89
C ILE A 664 34.60 7.94 5.91
N PHE A 665 34.20 9.15 6.29
CA PHE A 665 32.80 9.54 6.27
C PHE A 665 32.22 9.49 4.85
N SER A 666 32.94 10.00 3.83
CA SER A 666 32.51 9.84 2.42
C SER A 666 32.33 8.38 2.02
N ALA A 667 33.23 7.49 2.44
CA ALA A 667 33.16 6.06 2.16
C ALA A 667 31.86 5.44 2.71
N LEU A 668 31.54 5.76 3.97
CA LEU A 668 30.30 5.31 4.62
C LEU A 668 29.05 5.83 3.90
N MET A 669 29.08 7.06 3.39
CA MET A 669 27.95 7.66 2.70
C MET A 669 27.69 7.04 1.34
N ILE A 670 28.75 6.77 0.57
CA ILE A 670 28.63 6.07 -0.70
C ILE A 670 28.12 4.64 -0.46
N GLY A 671 28.60 3.97 0.60
CA GLY A 671 28.08 2.67 1.03
C GLY A 671 26.59 2.71 1.41
N PHE A 672 26.17 3.71 2.20
CA PHE A 672 24.76 3.92 2.56
C PHE A 672 23.88 4.17 1.33
N GLY A 673 24.30 5.05 0.42
CA GLY A 673 23.54 5.35 -0.79
C GLY A 673 23.34 4.12 -1.68
N ARG A 674 24.38 3.29 -1.81
CA ARG A 674 24.30 1.99 -2.48
C ARG A 674 23.35 1.02 -1.76
N ALA A 675 23.37 1.00 -0.42
CA ALA A 675 22.50 0.16 0.39
C ALA A 675 21.01 0.49 0.24
N VAL A 676 20.67 1.77 0.27
CA VAL A 676 19.29 2.26 0.12
C VAL A 676 18.74 2.01 -1.29
N GLY A 677 19.58 2.21 -2.31
CA GLY A 677 19.19 2.12 -3.72
C GLY A 677 19.25 0.71 -4.31
N GLU A 678 19.66 -0.30 -3.55
CA GLU A 678 19.76 -1.66 -4.06
C GLU A 678 18.39 -2.28 -4.30
N THR A 679 18.17 -2.72 -5.54
CA THR A 679 16.89 -3.25 -5.98
C THR A 679 16.89 -4.77 -6.04
N MET A 680 17.92 -5.36 -6.64
CA MET A 680 17.86 -6.77 -7.06
C MET A 680 18.12 -7.73 -5.91
N ILE A 681 19.07 -7.39 -5.04
CA ILE A 681 19.29 -8.16 -3.82
C ILE A 681 18.04 -8.12 -2.93
N MET A 682 17.39 -6.95 -2.81
CA MET A 682 16.18 -6.79 -1.99
C MET A 682 15.03 -7.68 -2.49
N VAL A 683 14.73 -7.63 -3.80
CA VAL A 683 13.67 -8.43 -4.43
C VAL A 683 13.87 -9.93 -4.18
N MET A 684 15.11 -10.41 -4.18
CA MET A 684 15.39 -11.86 -4.10
C MET A 684 15.61 -12.36 -2.66
N ALA A 685 16.14 -11.55 -1.76
CA ALA A 685 16.61 -12.00 -0.43
C ALA A 685 15.62 -11.75 0.72
N THR A 686 14.66 -10.83 0.57
CA THR A 686 13.89 -10.29 1.72
C THR A 686 12.45 -10.79 1.86
N GLY A 687 12.02 -11.74 1.02
CA GLY A 687 10.65 -12.28 1.07
C GLY A 687 9.57 -11.34 0.53
N ASN A 688 9.87 -10.05 0.32
CA ASN A 688 8.98 -9.01 -0.22
C ASN A 688 7.67 -8.79 0.58
N THR A 689 7.72 -8.98 1.90
CA THR A 689 6.59 -8.78 2.81
C THR A 689 6.61 -7.35 3.38
N PRO A 690 5.59 -6.50 3.15
CA PRO A 690 5.59 -5.10 3.62
C PRO A 690 5.22 -4.99 5.12
N ILE A 691 6.06 -5.53 5.99
CA ILE A 691 5.88 -5.56 7.45
C ILE A 691 6.74 -4.52 8.18
N MET A 692 6.23 -3.97 9.28
CA MET A 692 6.87 -2.89 10.05
C MET A 692 7.41 -3.36 11.40
N GLU A 693 8.11 -4.49 11.41
CA GLU A 693 8.72 -5.06 12.60
C GLU A 693 10.25 -5.04 12.46
N TRP A 694 10.95 -4.67 13.53
CA TRP A 694 12.43 -4.66 13.58
C TRP A 694 13.04 -6.06 13.74
N ASN A 695 12.25 -7.12 13.89
CA ASN A 695 12.75 -8.49 13.96
C ASN A 695 13.73 -8.78 12.80
N ILE A 696 14.84 -9.46 13.11
CA ILE A 696 15.88 -9.77 12.13
C ILE A 696 15.49 -11.00 11.27
N PHE A 697 14.57 -11.83 11.76
CA PHE A 697 14.15 -13.09 11.13
C PHE A 697 12.90 -12.99 10.27
N ASN A 698 12.33 -11.81 10.11
CA ASN A 698 11.23 -11.58 9.19
C ASN A 698 11.71 -10.80 7.94
N GLY A 699 10.91 -10.87 6.89
CA GLY A 699 11.14 -10.15 5.65
C GLY A 699 10.91 -8.65 5.75
N MET A 700 10.96 -8.02 4.59
CA MET A 700 10.54 -6.64 4.39
C MET A 700 10.30 -6.39 2.90
N ARG A 701 9.64 -5.28 2.58
CA ARG A 701 9.52 -4.78 1.20
C ARG A 701 10.08 -3.37 1.14
N THR A 702 11.03 -3.11 0.26
CA THR A 702 11.66 -1.79 0.10
C THR A 702 10.96 -0.99 -1.01
N LEU A 703 11.08 0.34 -1.00
CA LEU A 703 10.57 1.19 -2.08
C LEU A 703 11.15 0.78 -3.44
N ALA A 704 12.46 0.55 -3.51
CA ALA A 704 13.15 0.17 -4.74
C ALA A 704 12.64 -1.18 -5.29
N ALA A 705 12.54 -2.20 -4.43
CA ALA A 705 11.99 -3.50 -4.80
C ALA A 705 10.52 -3.41 -5.23
N ASN A 706 9.71 -2.62 -4.51
CA ASN A 706 8.30 -2.44 -4.83
C ASN A 706 8.10 -1.84 -6.22
N ILE A 707 8.81 -0.75 -6.53
CA ILE A 707 8.76 -0.09 -7.84
C ILE A 707 9.20 -1.06 -8.94
N ALA A 708 10.30 -1.80 -8.75
CA ALA A 708 10.82 -2.70 -9.77
C ALA A 708 9.89 -3.88 -10.09
N VAL A 709 9.18 -4.40 -9.08
CA VAL A 709 8.28 -5.55 -9.24
C VAL A 709 6.92 -5.13 -9.78
N GLU A 710 6.32 -4.06 -9.25
CA GLU A 710 4.91 -3.72 -9.56
C GLU A 710 4.76 -2.76 -10.75
N LEU A 711 5.77 -1.95 -11.07
CA LEU A 711 5.64 -0.96 -12.15
C LEU A 711 5.39 -1.60 -13.53
N PRO A 712 6.03 -2.73 -13.90
CA PRO A 712 5.72 -3.41 -15.16
C PRO A 712 4.31 -4.01 -15.23
N GLU A 713 3.70 -4.30 -14.09
CA GLU A 713 2.37 -4.93 -14.00
C GLU A 713 1.23 -3.90 -13.83
N ALA A 714 1.55 -2.69 -13.38
CA ALA A 714 0.58 -1.64 -13.12
C ALA A 714 0.01 -1.04 -14.43
N PRO A 715 -1.34 -0.97 -14.60
CA PRO A 715 -1.95 -0.33 -15.76
C PRO A 715 -1.56 1.14 -15.86
N VAL A 716 -1.09 1.55 -17.05
CA VAL A 716 -0.62 2.93 -17.29
C VAL A 716 -1.73 3.93 -16.94
N GLY A 717 -1.38 4.93 -16.14
CA GLY A 717 -2.29 6.00 -15.72
C GLY A 717 -3.22 5.65 -14.55
N SER A 718 -3.23 4.41 -14.05
CA SER A 718 -3.98 4.03 -12.85
C SER A 718 -3.45 4.71 -11.58
N THR A 719 -4.26 4.77 -10.51
CA THR A 719 -3.81 5.26 -9.20
C THR A 719 -2.58 4.48 -8.71
N HIS A 720 -2.60 3.15 -8.87
CA HIS A 720 -1.47 2.30 -8.48
C HIS A 720 -0.19 2.66 -9.24
N TYR A 721 -0.26 2.79 -10.57
CA TYR A 721 0.88 3.19 -11.42
C TYR A 721 1.49 4.51 -10.96
N ARG A 722 0.66 5.55 -10.78
CA ARG A 722 1.12 6.87 -10.31
C ARG A 722 1.67 6.82 -8.89
N THR A 723 1.11 5.98 -8.02
CA THR A 723 1.59 5.80 -6.65
C THR A 723 3.01 5.20 -6.62
N LEU A 724 3.36 4.35 -7.57
CA LEU A 724 4.74 3.86 -7.71
C LEU A 724 5.72 4.98 -8.08
N PHE A 725 5.32 5.93 -8.92
CA PHE A 725 6.10 7.16 -9.17
C PHE A 725 6.21 8.04 -7.94
N LEU A 726 5.15 8.15 -7.14
CA LEU A 726 5.22 8.82 -5.84
C LEU A 726 6.23 8.12 -4.93
N GLY A 727 6.25 6.78 -4.91
CA GLY A 727 7.28 5.98 -4.25
C GLY A 727 8.70 6.33 -4.71
N ALA A 728 8.90 6.57 -6.01
CA ALA A 728 10.19 7.02 -6.55
C ALA A 728 10.58 8.43 -6.07
N VAL A 729 9.61 9.37 -6.00
CA VAL A 729 9.82 10.70 -5.40
C VAL A 729 10.21 10.57 -3.94
N VAL A 730 9.53 9.71 -3.18
CA VAL A 730 9.83 9.48 -1.75
C VAL A 730 11.22 8.88 -1.57
N LEU A 731 11.60 7.88 -2.39
CA LEU A 731 12.94 7.30 -2.37
C LEU A 731 14.02 8.35 -2.69
N PHE A 732 13.78 9.18 -3.71
CA PHE A 732 14.65 10.30 -4.05
C PHE A 732 14.75 11.30 -2.90
N ALA A 733 13.63 11.74 -2.32
CA ALA A 733 13.61 12.67 -1.20
C ALA A 733 14.35 12.10 0.01
N MET A 734 14.15 10.82 0.34
CA MET A 734 14.83 10.15 1.44
C MET A 734 16.36 10.10 1.23
N THR A 735 16.80 9.68 0.04
CA THR A 735 18.23 9.66 -0.31
C THR A 735 18.83 11.07 -0.34
N PHE A 736 18.11 12.04 -0.88
CA PHE A 736 18.53 13.45 -0.91
C PHE A 736 18.70 14.03 0.49
N VAL A 737 17.71 13.85 1.38
CA VAL A 737 17.76 14.33 2.76
C VAL A 737 18.93 13.68 3.50
N MET A 738 19.08 12.36 3.41
CA MET A 738 20.18 11.65 4.06
C MET A 738 21.54 12.08 3.53
N ASN A 739 21.71 12.20 2.21
CA ASN A 739 22.95 12.67 1.59
C ASN A 739 23.25 14.14 1.95
N THR A 740 22.22 14.97 2.12
CA THR A 740 22.38 16.36 2.54
C THR A 740 22.83 16.46 4.00
N ILE A 741 22.17 15.74 4.91
CA ILE A 741 22.58 15.66 6.33
C ILE A 741 24.02 15.18 6.42
N ALA A 742 24.36 14.18 5.62
CA ALA A 742 25.70 13.64 5.54
C ALA A 742 26.74 14.67 5.08
N GLU A 743 26.51 15.35 3.96
CA GLU A 743 27.46 16.33 3.45
C GLU A 743 27.65 17.50 4.44
N ILE A 744 26.60 17.91 5.14
CA ILE A 744 26.70 18.90 6.23
C ILE A 744 27.61 18.39 7.37
N LEU A 745 27.46 17.12 7.79
CA LEU A 745 28.34 16.50 8.80
C LEU A 745 29.78 16.42 8.32
N ARG A 746 30.00 16.04 7.06
CA ARG A 746 31.32 15.96 6.43
C ARG A 746 32.04 17.31 6.42
N GLN A 747 31.35 18.37 6.04
CA GLN A 747 31.90 19.73 6.02
C GLN A 747 32.34 20.16 7.42
N ARG A 748 31.50 19.93 8.44
CA ARG A 748 31.85 20.22 9.85
C ARG A 748 33.08 19.43 10.31
N LEU A 749 33.19 18.15 9.96
CA LEU A 749 34.36 17.33 10.30
C LEU A 749 35.63 17.83 9.61
N ARG A 750 35.53 18.23 8.34
CA ARG A 750 36.64 18.80 7.58
C ARG A 750 37.10 20.14 8.17
N GLU A 751 36.18 21.01 8.58
CA GLU A 751 36.52 22.28 9.23
C GLU A 751 37.20 22.06 10.59
N LYS A 752 36.67 21.13 11.40
CA LYS A 752 37.27 20.78 12.71
C LYS A 752 38.68 20.20 12.58
N ASN A 753 38.95 19.44 11.51
CA ASN A 753 40.21 18.75 11.29
C ASN A 753 41.12 19.45 10.26
N LYS A 754 40.81 20.68 9.84
CA LYS A 754 41.75 21.54 9.13
C LYS A 754 42.90 21.85 10.09
N LEU A 755 43.97 21.06 9.97
CA LEU A 755 45.28 21.45 10.48
C LEU A 755 45.71 22.68 9.68
N VAL A 756 45.99 23.77 10.39
CA VAL A 756 46.56 25.02 9.85
C VAL A 756 47.84 24.75 9.09
#